data_AF-A0A955BIW5-F1
#
_entry.id   AF-A0A955BIW5-F1
#
_cell.length_a   1.000
_cell.length_b   1.000
_cell.length_c   1.000
_cell.angle_alpha   90.00
_cell.angle_beta   90.00
_cell.angle_gamma   90.00
#
_symmetry.space_group_name_H-M   'P 1'
#
loop_
_entity.id
_entity.type
_entity.pdbx_description
1 polymer ?
#
loop_
_entity_poly.entity_id
_entity_poly.type
_entity_poly.pdbx_seq_one_letter_code
_entity_poly.pdbx_strand_id
1 'polypeptide(L)'
;MRMANRLGGKLRAALLLLAVAATGGAFHGSTALADEAPRATTAALPNVPAAIEQLMQDRKYDEAVKAIDAAIEKKQGDADYLSYLKGRALHFAEKYDAAIAAFDELQKQYPNSSWARRGRFAKALSHTRKGQFREAELIYRAEAEYLLSLDRKQEIVDIYLEFADALFKPAKEDVEPDYSSALEFYQRALEVGPKPESRVTIELKIAECYEHIGDYAEATAHYEAFLRDHADHALAIEARYHLGQVHLDNGDLEAARRVWQDLLALHAGSESPRMADAAYHLAETYNMPTPEDDEQLNLGIATLRTFLAKYPEHELAGDAYRQIVEAQYNRQRYDDAVKTAQAYLADERFKDREATPVIASMLGYAFLMQGEFDKALEAWREFLAKHPTHSAWSRVQSEIVNAEFLKAQAAYQDERFADARRLWSEFLAKYPLDGRNATILFRFGQIEYEQQQWDEAIAEWRRLISKYPQSQEAQRAQFTIAATLEEKLGQLDKALEAFREVTGSMQNAAGQRIARLTAQSLKVATERVFRTNETPQIQVTTRNLEKVQDAIYTVNLETYFRKMHLARGIEQLDTALIDPDASFEYAIPEYQAYQKYENSVEIPLPEPDVIRDEANRSAGVMIVTVSCDTCEATTLVLRSDLDIVVKSSRDELFVFAENLRTGKPWPKARVLVSNGQQVFAEATTDDNGVLQQTYDELKSADDVRVFAISDGHTASNVVGLSGVGVAQGLSAKGFLYTERPAYRPGQMVHVRGIVRDVMADTYQVPAGREYRLEIHDTRNRLIHEAEVSLNDFGTFHDNFLLPEGAAQGDYRIDLRAGEREAYQGAF
;
A
#
# COMPACT_ATOMS: atom_id res chain seq x y z
N MET A 1 -18.34 -72.86 38.51
CA MET A 1 -18.87 -71.67 37.79
C MET A 1 -18.26 -70.40 38.39
N ARG A 2 -16.99 -70.14 38.08
CA ARG A 2 -16.16 -68.93 38.34
C ARG A 2 -14.72 -69.27 37.94
N MET A 3 -14.47 -69.40 36.63
CA MET A 3 -13.12 -69.44 36.03
C MET A 3 -13.17 -69.41 34.48
N ALA A 4 -14.19 -68.77 33.89
CA ALA A 4 -14.41 -68.76 32.44
C ALA A 4 -14.38 -67.36 31.82
N ASN A 5 -13.74 -66.38 32.48
CA ASN A 5 -13.77 -64.98 32.03
C ASN A 5 -12.43 -64.27 32.23
N ARG A 6 -11.34 -64.81 31.66
CA ARG A 6 -10.02 -64.15 31.49
C ARG A 6 -9.11 -64.98 30.59
N LEU A 7 -9.31 -64.86 29.29
CA LEU A 7 -8.45 -65.27 28.15
C LEU A 7 -9.36 -65.16 26.91
N GLY A 8 -9.43 -64.09 26.14
CA GLY A 8 -8.61 -62.91 25.96
C GLY A 8 -8.78 -62.55 24.48
N GLY A 9 -9.39 -61.39 24.18
CA GLY A 9 -9.82 -60.96 22.83
C GLY A 9 -8.74 -60.97 21.73
N LYS A 10 -7.47 -61.20 22.08
CA LYS A 10 -6.35 -61.34 21.15
C LYS A 10 -6.44 -62.58 20.25
N LEU A 11 -7.06 -63.69 20.70
CA LEU A 11 -7.24 -64.88 19.85
C LEU A 11 -8.32 -64.70 18.78
N ARG A 12 -9.35 -63.88 19.05
CA ARG A 12 -10.41 -63.57 18.08
C ARG A 12 -9.94 -62.60 16.98
N ALA A 13 -9.06 -61.64 17.32
CA ALA A 13 -8.46 -60.74 16.35
C ALA A 13 -7.47 -61.45 15.41
N ALA A 14 -6.69 -62.41 15.93
CA ALA A 14 -5.78 -63.24 15.13
C ALA A 14 -6.53 -64.13 14.12
N LEU A 15 -7.73 -64.62 14.45
CA LEU A 15 -8.55 -65.40 13.52
C LEU A 15 -9.22 -64.56 12.41
N LEU A 16 -9.46 -63.25 12.63
CA LEU A 16 -10.03 -62.37 11.61
C LEU A 16 -9.00 -61.94 10.56
N LEU A 17 -7.75 -61.69 10.98
CA LEU A 17 -6.64 -61.36 10.06
C LEU A 17 -6.23 -62.54 9.17
N LEU A 18 -6.44 -63.78 9.62
CA LEU A 18 -6.21 -64.99 8.82
C LEU A 18 -7.28 -65.22 7.73
N ALA A 19 -8.46 -64.60 7.82
CA ALA A 19 -9.54 -64.75 6.85
C ALA A 19 -9.37 -63.86 5.61
N VAL A 20 -8.80 -62.65 5.77
CA VAL A 20 -8.60 -61.69 4.67
C VAL A 20 -7.46 -62.12 3.75
N ALA A 21 -6.46 -62.84 4.25
CA ALA A 21 -5.37 -63.39 3.42
C ALA A 21 -5.77 -64.64 2.59
N ALA A 22 -6.96 -65.21 2.80
CA ALA A 22 -7.39 -66.47 2.19
C ALA A 22 -8.46 -66.31 1.09
N THR A 23 -9.12 -65.16 1.00
CA THR A 23 -10.09 -64.88 -0.08
C THR A 23 -9.65 -63.61 -0.80
N GLY A 24 -9.09 -63.76 -1.99
CA GLY A 24 -8.84 -62.63 -2.89
C GLY A 24 -10.16 -61.93 -3.23
N GLY A 25 -10.48 -60.91 -2.45
CA GLY A 25 -11.55 -59.97 -2.74
C GLY A 25 -11.00 -58.90 -3.67
N ALA A 26 -11.54 -58.82 -4.88
CA ALA A 26 -11.21 -57.80 -5.85
C ALA A 26 -11.59 -56.42 -5.29
N PHE A 27 -10.59 -55.52 -5.17
CA PHE A 27 -10.84 -54.09 -5.05
C PHE A 27 -11.16 -53.54 -6.44
N HIS A 28 -12.36 -52.98 -6.61
CA HIS A 28 -12.65 -52.06 -7.70
C HIS A 28 -12.29 -50.65 -7.22
N GLY A 29 -11.26 -50.07 -7.80
CA GLY A 29 -10.84 -48.69 -7.60
C GLY A 29 -9.97 -48.24 -8.77
N SER A 30 -10.51 -47.29 -9.53
CA SER A 30 -9.90 -46.38 -10.50
C SER A 30 -8.83 -46.89 -11.47
N THR A 31 -9.20 -46.89 -12.76
CA THR A 31 -8.33 -47.11 -13.91
C THR A 31 -7.52 -45.85 -14.25
N ALA A 32 -6.24 -45.83 -13.92
CA ALA A 32 -5.14 -45.17 -14.66
C ALA A 32 -3.83 -45.48 -13.93
N LEU A 33 -2.73 -45.72 -14.66
CA LEU A 33 -1.40 -46.17 -14.20
C LEU A 33 -1.28 -47.70 -14.04
N ALA A 34 -1.30 -48.42 -15.16
CA ALA A 34 -1.10 -49.88 -15.17
C ALA A 34 0.14 -50.37 -15.95
N ASP A 35 0.99 -49.51 -16.52
CA ASP A 35 1.99 -49.99 -17.48
C ASP A 35 3.49 -49.91 -17.12
N GLU A 36 3.96 -49.21 -16.08
CA GLU A 36 5.42 -49.14 -15.83
C GLU A 36 5.89 -49.13 -14.35
N ALA A 37 5.21 -49.83 -13.43
CA ALA A 37 5.83 -50.21 -12.15
C ALA A 37 6.64 -51.51 -12.31
N PRO A 38 7.79 -51.71 -11.64
CA PRO A 38 8.40 -53.04 -11.56
C PRO A 38 7.35 -53.96 -10.94
N ARG A 39 6.84 -54.89 -11.75
CA ARG A 39 5.86 -55.87 -11.30
C ARG A 39 6.48 -56.60 -10.11
N ALA A 40 6.02 -56.30 -8.90
CA ALA A 40 6.13 -57.24 -7.80
C ALA A 40 5.70 -58.59 -8.37
N THR A 41 6.62 -59.55 -8.35
CA THR A 41 6.47 -60.84 -9.02
C THR A 41 5.06 -61.36 -8.77
N THR A 42 4.19 -61.27 -9.78
CA THR A 42 2.88 -61.90 -9.72
C THR A 42 3.19 -63.36 -9.46
N ALA A 43 2.81 -63.86 -8.29
CA ALA A 43 3.03 -65.26 -7.96
C ALA A 43 2.38 -66.07 -9.09
N ALA A 44 3.22 -66.66 -9.95
CA ALA A 44 2.74 -67.42 -11.08
C ALA A 44 1.82 -68.50 -10.54
N LEU A 45 0.63 -68.63 -11.13
CA LEU A 45 -0.29 -69.69 -10.74
C LEU A 45 0.45 -71.02 -10.88
N PRO A 46 0.52 -71.82 -9.81
CA PRO A 46 1.31 -73.04 -9.83
C PRO A 46 0.76 -73.99 -10.90
N ASN A 47 1.65 -74.57 -11.70
CA ASN A 47 1.28 -75.40 -12.83
C ASN A 47 0.76 -76.77 -12.37
N VAL A 48 -0.50 -77.08 -12.67
CA VAL A 48 -1.12 -78.37 -12.34
C VAL A 48 -1.81 -78.95 -13.57
N PRO A 49 -1.60 -80.24 -13.88
CA PRO A 49 -2.38 -80.92 -14.92
C PRO A 49 -3.90 -80.78 -14.67
N ALA A 50 -4.64 -80.31 -15.67
CA ALA A 50 -6.09 -80.05 -15.56
C ALA A 50 -6.91 -81.25 -15.03
N ALA A 51 -6.48 -82.47 -15.33
CA ALA A 51 -7.10 -83.68 -14.79
C ALA A 51 -7.03 -83.76 -13.25
N ILE A 52 -5.94 -83.32 -12.63
CA ILE A 52 -5.80 -83.28 -11.17
C ILE A 52 -6.70 -82.20 -10.58
N GLU A 53 -6.77 -81.02 -11.20
CA GLU A 53 -7.67 -79.95 -10.77
C GLU A 53 -9.13 -80.39 -10.79
N GLN A 54 -9.54 -81.02 -11.89
CA GLN A 54 -10.91 -81.56 -12.04
C GLN A 54 -11.22 -82.60 -10.97
N LEU A 55 -10.30 -83.55 -10.71
CA LEU A 55 -10.51 -84.58 -9.68
C LEU A 55 -10.62 -83.98 -8.27
N MET A 56 -9.83 -82.93 -7.99
CA MET A 56 -9.91 -82.20 -6.73
C MET A 56 -11.24 -81.43 -6.58
N GLN A 57 -11.76 -80.83 -7.65
CA GLN A 57 -13.05 -80.14 -7.68
C GLN A 57 -14.23 -81.11 -7.55
N ASP A 58 -14.18 -82.23 -8.26
CA ASP A 58 -15.20 -83.30 -8.23
C ASP A 58 -15.19 -84.09 -6.91
N ARG A 59 -14.29 -83.75 -5.98
CA ARG A 59 -14.10 -84.42 -4.68
C ARG A 59 -13.71 -85.89 -4.78
N LYS A 60 -13.12 -86.29 -5.91
CA LYS A 60 -12.58 -87.64 -6.15
C LYS A 60 -11.15 -87.73 -5.62
N TYR A 61 -11.00 -87.57 -4.32
CA TYR A 61 -9.69 -87.35 -3.70
C TYR A 61 -8.73 -88.54 -3.82
N ASP A 62 -9.22 -89.78 -3.77
CA ASP A 62 -8.38 -90.98 -3.93
C ASP A 62 -7.85 -91.15 -5.36
N GLU A 63 -8.65 -90.75 -6.35
CA GLU A 63 -8.22 -90.70 -7.75
C GLU A 63 -7.26 -89.54 -7.98
N ALA A 64 -7.51 -88.38 -7.34
CA ALA A 64 -6.63 -87.23 -7.39
C ALA A 64 -5.23 -87.56 -6.85
N VAL A 65 -5.10 -88.27 -5.73
CA VAL A 65 -3.79 -88.69 -5.17
C VAL A 65 -3.02 -89.55 -6.16
N LYS A 66 -3.66 -90.53 -6.82
CA LYS A 66 -3.00 -91.38 -7.83
C LYS A 66 -2.55 -90.57 -9.04
N ALA A 67 -3.39 -89.63 -9.50
CA ALA A 67 -3.07 -88.75 -10.61
C ALA A 67 -1.90 -87.81 -10.25
N ILE A 68 -1.87 -87.29 -9.02
CA ILE A 68 -0.78 -86.45 -8.50
C ILE A 68 0.53 -87.24 -8.43
N ASP A 69 0.51 -88.46 -7.91
CA ASP A 69 1.72 -89.31 -7.84
C ASP A 69 2.29 -89.60 -9.23
N ALA A 70 1.42 -89.96 -10.18
CA ALA A 70 1.82 -90.17 -11.57
C ALA A 70 2.34 -88.87 -12.23
N ALA A 71 1.78 -87.72 -11.89
CA ALA A 71 2.21 -86.43 -12.41
C ALA A 71 3.58 -86.02 -11.85
N ILE A 72 3.82 -86.21 -10.55
CA ILE A 72 5.12 -85.96 -9.91
C ILE A 72 6.19 -86.87 -10.53
N GLU A 73 5.90 -88.17 -10.70
CA GLU A 73 6.83 -89.12 -11.35
C GLU A 73 7.16 -88.74 -12.80
N LYS A 74 6.15 -88.29 -13.56
CA LYS A 74 6.32 -87.84 -14.95
C LYS A 74 6.86 -86.40 -15.06
N LYS A 75 7.14 -85.75 -13.93
CA LYS A 75 7.57 -84.33 -13.85
C LYS A 75 6.61 -83.39 -14.58
N GLN A 76 5.31 -83.63 -14.45
CA GLN A 76 4.23 -82.84 -15.04
C GLN A 76 3.62 -81.94 -13.97
N GLY A 77 3.86 -80.64 -14.06
CA GLY A 77 3.43 -79.64 -13.08
C GLY A 77 4.46 -79.36 -11.98
N ASP A 78 4.13 -78.44 -11.09
CA ASP A 78 5.02 -77.97 -10.02
C ASP A 78 5.05 -78.96 -8.87
N ALA A 79 6.17 -79.65 -8.70
CA ALA A 79 6.28 -80.81 -7.81
C ALA A 79 6.02 -80.48 -6.32
N ASP A 80 6.39 -79.29 -5.87
CA ASP A 80 6.18 -78.83 -4.49
C ASP A 80 4.69 -78.50 -4.23
N TYR A 81 4.03 -77.84 -5.18
CA TYR A 81 2.59 -77.59 -5.09
C TYR A 81 1.77 -78.87 -5.22
N LEU A 82 2.14 -79.77 -6.14
CA LEU A 82 1.52 -81.08 -6.28
C LEU A 82 1.68 -81.91 -4.99
N SER A 83 2.85 -81.85 -4.34
CA SER A 83 3.08 -82.48 -3.04
C SER A 83 2.19 -81.90 -1.94
N TYR A 84 1.96 -80.58 -1.93
CA TYR A 84 0.97 -79.94 -1.06
C TYR A 84 -0.47 -80.37 -1.38
N LEU A 85 -0.85 -80.41 -2.65
CA LEU A 85 -2.16 -80.88 -3.10
C LEU A 85 -2.41 -82.34 -2.74
N LYS A 86 -1.40 -83.20 -2.81
CA LYS A 86 -1.47 -84.60 -2.36
C LYS A 86 -1.85 -84.68 -0.88
N GLY A 87 -1.16 -83.92 -0.01
CA GLY A 87 -1.48 -83.86 1.41
C GLY A 87 -2.90 -83.34 1.66
N ARG A 88 -3.37 -82.35 0.89
CA ARG A 88 -4.74 -81.81 0.96
C ARG A 88 -5.79 -82.82 0.48
N ALA A 89 -5.53 -83.55 -0.59
CA ALA A 89 -6.42 -84.60 -1.11
C ALA A 89 -6.58 -85.72 -0.09
N LEU A 90 -5.47 -86.19 0.51
CA LEU A 90 -5.48 -87.19 1.57
C LEU A 90 -6.24 -86.70 2.81
N HIS A 91 -6.10 -85.42 3.17
CA HIS A 91 -6.86 -84.82 4.25
C HIS A 91 -8.37 -84.86 3.98
N PHE A 92 -8.80 -84.47 2.78
CA PHE A 92 -10.21 -84.46 2.40
C PHE A 92 -10.79 -85.87 2.19
N ALA A 93 -9.96 -86.86 1.87
CA ALA A 93 -10.31 -88.27 1.88
C ALA A 93 -10.39 -88.88 3.30
N GLU A 94 -10.26 -88.06 4.34
CA GLU A 94 -10.23 -88.45 5.76
C GLU A 94 -9.07 -89.39 6.15
N LYS A 95 -8.05 -89.52 5.28
CA LYS A 95 -6.83 -90.31 5.50
C LYS A 95 -5.78 -89.48 6.23
N TYR A 96 -6.08 -89.08 7.47
CA TYR A 96 -5.29 -88.08 8.19
C TYR A 96 -3.83 -88.47 8.43
N ASP A 97 -3.53 -89.75 8.71
CA ASP A 97 -2.14 -90.21 8.88
C ASP A 97 -1.31 -90.11 7.60
N ALA A 98 -1.90 -90.51 6.48
CA ALA A 98 -1.26 -90.36 5.18
C ALA A 98 -1.10 -88.88 4.80
N ALA A 99 -2.08 -88.03 5.15
CA ALA A 99 -1.99 -86.59 4.93
C ALA A 99 -0.86 -85.95 5.73
N ILE A 100 -0.72 -86.32 7.02
CA ILE A 100 0.36 -85.83 7.88
C ILE A 100 1.73 -86.23 7.32
N ALA A 101 1.90 -87.51 6.96
CA ALA A 101 3.14 -88.00 6.35
C ALA A 101 3.47 -87.28 5.03
N ALA A 102 2.45 -87.01 4.20
CA ALA A 102 2.64 -86.24 2.96
C ALA A 102 3.06 -84.79 3.21
N PHE A 103 2.52 -84.12 4.23
CA PHE A 103 2.95 -82.77 4.60
C PHE A 103 4.34 -82.74 5.27
N ASP A 104 4.74 -83.80 5.95
CA ASP A 104 6.11 -83.94 6.47
C ASP A 104 7.12 -84.18 5.36
N GLU A 105 6.78 -85.01 4.37
CA GLU A 105 7.63 -85.23 3.21
C GLU A 105 7.76 -83.96 2.36
N LEU A 106 6.67 -83.20 2.17
CA LEU A 106 6.70 -81.87 1.52
C LEU A 106 7.72 -80.95 2.20
N GLN A 107 7.70 -80.87 3.53
CA GLN A 107 8.62 -80.02 4.28
C GLN A 107 10.07 -80.49 4.19
N LYS A 108 10.29 -81.81 4.11
CA LYS A 108 11.63 -82.39 4.01
C LYS A 108 12.23 -82.23 2.61
N GLN A 109 11.43 -82.47 1.57
CA GLN A 109 11.88 -82.38 0.17
C GLN A 109 11.99 -80.92 -0.30
N TYR A 110 11.11 -80.05 0.19
CA TYR A 110 11.00 -78.66 -0.26
C TYR A 110 11.01 -77.68 0.93
N PRO A 111 12.07 -77.64 1.75
CA PRO A 111 12.09 -76.86 3.00
C PRO A 111 11.92 -75.35 2.80
N ASN A 112 12.33 -74.83 1.63
CA ASN A 112 12.24 -73.41 1.27
C ASN A 112 11.01 -73.08 0.40
N SER A 113 10.13 -74.05 0.10
CA SER A 113 8.94 -73.79 -0.71
C SER A 113 7.91 -72.99 0.07
N SER A 114 7.26 -72.03 -0.60
CA SER A 114 6.11 -71.29 -0.06
C SER A 114 4.95 -72.23 0.34
N TRP A 115 4.86 -73.39 -0.30
CA TRP A 115 3.87 -74.43 -0.03
C TRP A 115 4.21 -75.30 1.18
N ALA A 116 5.48 -75.46 1.55
CA ALA A 116 5.88 -76.23 2.72
C ALA A 116 5.32 -75.60 4.02
N ARG A 117 5.31 -74.27 4.12
CA ARG A 117 4.70 -73.56 5.25
C ARG A 117 3.18 -73.68 5.28
N ARG A 118 2.51 -73.55 4.12
CA ARG A 118 1.06 -73.83 3.99
C ARG A 118 0.74 -75.29 4.37
N GLY A 119 1.66 -76.20 4.06
CA GLY A 119 1.62 -77.61 4.46
C GLY A 119 1.65 -77.82 5.97
N ARG A 120 2.36 -76.99 6.75
CA ARG A 120 2.37 -77.05 8.23
C ARG A 120 1.00 -76.75 8.83
N PHE A 121 0.32 -75.70 8.35
CA PHE A 121 -1.05 -75.40 8.77
C PHE A 121 -2.02 -76.52 8.40
N ALA A 122 -1.86 -77.08 7.20
CA ALA A 122 -2.68 -78.20 6.75
C ALA A 122 -2.39 -79.49 7.55
N LYS A 123 -1.14 -79.73 7.97
CA LYS A 123 -0.76 -80.80 8.90
C LYS A 123 -1.43 -80.61 10.26
N ALA A 124 -1.38 -79.40 10.83
CA ALA A 124 -2.06 -79.08 12.09
C ALA A 124 -3.59 -79.29 11.99
N LEU A 125 -4.19 -78.96 10.84
CA LEU A 125 -5.59 -79.23 10.57
C LEU A 125 -5.90 -80.73 10.52
N SER A 126 -5.03 -81.54 9.90
CA SER A 126 -5.15 -83.01 9.91
C SER A 126 -5.04 -83.60 11.32
N HIS A 127 -4.10 -83.12 12.15
CA HIS A 127 -4.02 -83.52 13.57
C HIS A 127 -5.30 -83.16 14.33
N THR A 128 -5.86 -81.98 14.08
CA THR A 128 -7.12 -81.53 14.70
C THR A 128 -8.29 -82.44 14.32
N ARG A 129 -8.46 -82.76 13.03
CA ARG A 129 -9.53 -83.64 12.53
C ARG A 129 -9.39 -85.08 13.03
N LYS A 130 -8.16 -85.53 13.28
CA LYS A 130 -7.85 -86.83 13.92
C LYS A 130 -8.09 -86.84 15.44
N GLY A 131 -8.36 -85.69 16.08
CA GLY A 131 -8.54 -85.56 17.53
C GLY A 131 -7.25 -85.38 18.33
N GLN A 132 -6.11 -85.15 17.68
CA GLN A 132 -4.81 -84.92 18.31
C GLN A 132 -4.57 -83.41 18.54
N PHE A 133 -5.35 -82.82 19.44
CA PHE A 133 -5.36 -81.37 19.66
C PHE A 133 -4.02 -80.80 20.15
N ARG A 134 -3.26 -81.55 20.96
CA ARG A 134 -1.95 -81.10 21.48
C ARG A 134 -0.91 -80.92 20.37
N GLU A 135 -0.83 -81.86 19.43
CA GLU A 135 0.11 -81.77 18.29
C GLU A 135 -0.28 -80.63 17.35
N ALA A 136 -1.59 -80.44 17.11
CA ALA A 136 -2.08 -79.30 16.34
C ALA A 136 -1.74 -77.96 17.03
N GLU A 137 -1.92 -77.86 18.35
CA GLU A 137 -1.60 -76.65 19.12
C GLU A 137 -0.12 -76.27 19.01
N LEU A 138 0.79 -77.24 19.15
CA LEU A 138 2.24 -77.00 19.04
C LEU A 138 2.61 -76.41 17.68
N ILE A 139 2.05 -76.97 16.59
CA ILE A 139 2.30 -76.47 15.23
C ILE A 139 1.69 -75.07 15.05
N TYR A 140 0.44 -74.85 15.48
CA TYR A 140 -0.18 -73.53 15.37
C TYR A 140 0.55 -72.46 16.19
N ARG A 141 1.04 -72.81 17.39
CA ARG A 141 1.80 -71.89 18.24
C ARG A 141 3.12 -71.50 17.57
N ALA A 142 3.90 -72.47 17.09
CA ALA A 142 5.18 -72.20 16.42
C ALA A 142 5.01 -71.32 15.17
N GLU A 143 3.96 -71.57 14.37
CA GLU A 143 3.68 -70.73 13.21
C GLU A 143 3.17 -69.33 13.59
N ALA A 144 2.35 -69.21 14.65
CA ALA A 144 1.94 -67.92 15.16
C ALA A 144 3.12 -67.11 15.72
N GLU A 145 4.05 -67.73 16.44
CA GLU A 145 5.28 -67.11 16.95
C GLU A 145 6.14 -66.56 15.80
N TYR A 146 6.33 -67.33 14.72
CA TYR A 146 7.02 -66.83 13.55
C TYR A 146 6.26 -65.69 12.87
N LEU A 147 4.95 -65.83 12.63
CA LEU A 147 4.15 -64.81 11.92
C LEU A 147 4.09 -63.47 12.68
N LEU A 148 4.23 -63.52 14.01
CA LEU A 148 4.27 -62.34 14.88
C LEU A 148 5.70 -61.88 15.21
N SER A 149 6.72 -62.59 14.74
CA SER A 149 8.13 -62.26 14.98
C SER A 149 8.51 -60.92 14.32
N LEU A 150 9.47 -60.23 14.92
CA LEU A 150 9.98 -58.97 14.38
C LEU A 150 10.63 -59.15 13.00
N ASP A 151 11.31 -60.28 12.75
CA ASP A 151 11.92 -60.56 11.46
C ASP A 151 10.85 -60.72 10.36
N ARG A 152 9.77 -61.46 10.64
CA ARG A 152 8.70 -61.62 9.67
C ARG A 152 7.94 -60.32 9.42
N LYS A 153 7.74 -59.51 10.46
CA LYS A 153 7.18 -58.16 10.30
C LYS A 153 8.08 -57.29 9.45
N GLN A 154 9.39 -57.32 9.67
CA GLN A 154 10.35 -56.58 8.87
C GLN A 154 10.33 -57.01 7.41
N GLU A 155 10.26 -58.31 7.10
CA GLU A 155 10.13 -58.79 5.71
C GLU A 155 8.90 -58.20 5.01
N ILE A 156 7.79 -57.97 5.72
CA ILE A 156 6.59 -57.34 5.17
C ILE A 156 6.79 -55.83 5.03
N VAL A 157 7.45 -55.19 5.99
CA VAL A 157 7.84 -53.77 5.94
C VAL A 157 8.72 -53.49 4.74
N ASP A 158 9.73 -54.31 4.48
CA ASP A 158 10.68 -54.13 3.38
C ASP A 158 9.99 -54.11 2.01
N ILE A 159 8.91 -54.89 1.86
CA ILE A 159 8.07 -54.85 0.64
C ILE A 159 7.39 -53.49 0.51
N TYR A 160 6.81 -52.96 1.59
CA TYR A 160 6.19 -51.62 1.56
C TYR A 160 7.22 -50.52 1.30
N LEU A 161 8.40 -50.63 1.90
CA LEU A 161 9.51 -49.69 1.71
C LEU A 161 9.98 -49.66 0.25
N GLU A 162 10.08 -50.81 -0.43
CA GLU A 162 10.46 -50.86 -1.84
C GLU A 162 9.53 -50.00 -2.72
N PHE A 163 8.21 -50.05 -2.47
CA PHE A 163 7.26 -49.18 -3.16
C PHE A 163 7.37 -47.72 -2.72
N ALA A 164 7.46 -47.48 -1.41
CA ALA A 164 7.51 -46.14 -0.84
C ALA A 164 8.74 -45.36 -1.33
N ASP A 165 9.92 -45.98 -1.29
CA ASP A 165 11.20 -45.39 -1.73
C ASP A 165 11.18 -45.09 -3.25
N ALA A 166 10.62 -46.00 -4.06
CA ALA A 166 10.53 -45.82 -5.50
C ALA A 166 9.58 -44.67 -5.90
N LEU A 167 8.53 -44.43 -5.11
CA LEU A 167 7.60 -43.31 -5.29
C LEU A 167 8.17 -42.00 -4.75
N PHE A 168 8.87 -42.05 -3.62
CA PHE A 168 9.50 -40.90 -2.98
C PHE A 168 10.67 -40.36 -3.81
N LYS A 169 11.47 -41.26 -4.41
CA LYS A 169 12.58 -40.91 -5.28
C LYS A 169 12.63 -41.85 -6.49
N PRO A 170 11.91 -41.52 -7.57
CA PRO A 170 11.90 -42.31 -8.79
C PRO A 170 13.30 -42.49 -9.39
N ALA A 171 13.56 -43.67 -9.96
CA ALA A 171 14.87 -44.00 -10.53
C ALA A 171 15.18 -43.26 -11.85
N LYS A 172 14.15 -42.76 -12.55
CA LYS A 172 14.31 -41.96 -13.76
C LYS A 172 13.99 -40.50 -13.42
N GLU A 173 14.88 -39.57 -13.81
CA GLU A 173 14.77 -38.14 -13.51
C GLU A 173 13.57 -37.43 -14.19
N ASP A 174 12.98 -38.04 -15.23
CA ASP A 174 11.80 -37.54 -15.93
C ASP A 174 10.47 -37.92 -15.27
N VAL A 175 10.52 -38.74 -14.22
CA VAL A 175 9.34 -39.13 -13.43
C VAL A 175 9.30 -38.29 -12.16
N GLU A 176 8.22 -37.52 -12.00
CA GLU A 176 8.00 -36.74 -10.78
C GLU A 176 7.70 -37.66 -9.59
N PRO A 177 8.25 -37.37 -8.39
CA PRO A 177 7.91 -38.10 -7.17
C PRO A 177 6.42 -38.04 -6.82
N ASP A 178 5.87 -39.14 -6.30
CA ASP A 178 4.51 -39.21 -5.76
C ASP A 178 4.55 -39.37 -4.24
N TYR A 179 4.67 -38.24 -3.54
CA TYR A 179 4.78 -38.19 -2.09
C TYR A 179 3.50 -38.63 -1.36
N SER A 180 2.32 -38.47 -1.97
CA SER A 180 1.05 -38.88 -1.36
C SER A 180 0.92 -40.40 -1.33
N SER A 181 1.25 -41.06 -2.43
CA SER A 181 1.27 -42.52 -2.47
C SER A 181 2.42 -43.09 -1.63
N ALA A 182 3.61 -42.46 -1.65
CA ALA A 182 4.73 -42.86 -0.80
C ALA A 182 4.36 -42.82 0.70
N LEU A 183 3.70 -41.74 1.13
CA LEU A 183 3.20 -41.58 2.50
C LEU A 183 2.29 -42.75 2.93
N GLU A 184 1.33 -43.15 2.09
CA GLU A 184 0.44 -44.27 2.39
C GLU A 184 1.23 -45.57 2.62
N PHE A 185 2.24 -45.83 1.79
CA PHE A 185 3.08 -47.02 1.93
C PHE A 185 3.97 -46.96 3.17
N TYR A 186 4.57 -45.82 3.50
CA TYR A 186 5.34 -45.66 4.75
C TYR A 186 4.47 -45.84 5.99
N GLN A 187 3.26 -45.28 6.00
CA GLN A 187 2.30 -45.46 7.11
C GLN A 187 1.93 -46.93 7.30
N ARG A 188 1.63 -47.65 6.21
CA ARG A 188 1.37 -49.10 6.25
C ARG A 188 2.59 -49.87 6.75
N ALA A 189 3.79 -49.49 6.35
CA ALA A 189 5.03 -50.09 6.85
C ALA A 189 5.15 -49.90 8.38
N LEU A 190 4.84 -48.70 8.89
CA LEU A 190 4.86 -48.42 10.33
C LEU A 190 3.84 -49.24 11.11
N GLU A 191 2.63 -49.43 10.58
CA GLU A 191 1.54 -50.22 11.19
C GLU A 191 1.88 -51.71 11.38
N VAL A 192 2.66 -52.30 10.46
CA VAL A 192 3.09 -53.70 10.55
C VAL A 192 3.97 -53.95 11.79
N GLY A 193 4.71 -52.93 12.22
CA GLY A 193 5.63 -52.97 13.36
C GLY A 193 7.07 -53.30 12.93
N PRO A 194 7.77 -52.36 12.30
CA PRO A 194 9.16 -52.51 11.88
C PRO A 194 10.11 -52.69 13.05
N LYS A 195 11.33 -53.15 12.76
CA LYS A 195 12.44 -53.12 13.72
C LYS A 195 12.75 -51.67 14.13
N PRO A 196 13.30 -51.44 15.34
CA PRO A 196 13.59 -50.09 15.82
C PRO A 196 14.43 -49.26 14.84
N GLU A 197 15.45 -49.84 14.21
CA GLU A 197 16.31 -49.15 13.25
C GLU A 197 15.55 -48.65 12.02
N SER A 198 14.72 -49.50 11.41
CA SER A 198 13.88 -49.13 10.26
C SER A 198 12.76 -48.16 10.65
N ARG A 199 12.23 -48.28 11.87
CA ARG A 199 11.17 -47.43 12.39
C ARG A 199 11.54 -45.95 12.37
N VAL A 200 12.75 -45.63 12.85
CA VAL A 200 13.24 -44.24 12.89
C VAL A 200 13.27 -43.65 11.48
N THR A 201 13.84 -44.37 10.51
CA THR A 201 13.89 -43.90 9.12
C THR A 201 12.49 -43.70 8.53
N ILE A 202 11.55 -44.61 8.79
CA ILE A 202 10.16 -44.51 8.31
C ILE A 202 9.47 -43.27 8.89
N GLU A 203 9.63 -43.02 10.19
CA GLU A 203 9.01 -41.87 10.86
C GLU A 203 9.53 -40.54 10.28
N LEU A 204 10.83 -40.45 9.96
CA LEU A 204 11.38 -39.28 9.28
C LEU A 204 10.83 -39.14 7.85
N LYS A 205 10.78 -40.23 7.08
CA LYS A 205 10.27 -40.22 5.70
C LYS A 205 8.80 -39.81 5.61
N ILE A 206 8.00 -40.17 6.62
CA ILE A 206 6.61 -39.69 6.75
C ILE A 206 6.58 -38.16 6.88
N ALA A 207 7.44 -37.59 7.74
CA ALA A 207 7.54 -36.14 7.91
C ALA A 207 7.95 -35.44 6.60
N GLU A 208 8.98 -35.97 5.92
CA GLU A 208 9.45 -35.46 4.62
C GLU A 208 8.35 -35.54 3.53
N CYS A 209 7.53 -36.59 3.54
CA CYS A 209 6.40 -36.68 2.60
C CYS A 209 5.39 -35.55 2.84
N TYR A 210 5.01 -35.28 4.10
CA TYR A 210 4.10 -34.18 4.41
C TYR A 210 4.70 -32.81 4.03
N GLU A 211 6.00 -32.61 4.24
CA GLU A 211 6.73 -31.42 3.78
C GLU A 211 6.60 -31.25 2.27
N HIS A 212 6.92 -32.28 1.48
CA HIS A 212 6.85 -32.21 0.02
C HIS A 212 5.42 -32.12 -0.54
N ILE A 213 4.42 -32.61 0.19
CA ILE A 213 3.00 -32.43 -0.13
C ILE A 213 2.55 -30.97 0.11
N GLY A 214 3.27 -30.22 0.97
CA GLY A 214 2.90 -28.88 1.40
C GLY A 214 1.92 -28.85 2.57
N ASP A 215 1.70 -29.98 3.25
CA ASP A 215 0.92 -30.02 4.50
C ASP A 215 1.84 -29.70 5.68
N TYR A 216 2.14 -28.42 5.83
CA TYR A 216 3.10 -27.93 6.83
C TYR A 216 2.66 -28.19 8.26
N ALA A 217 1.35 -28.31 8.53
CA ALA A 217 0.83 -28.61 9.87
C ALA A 217 1.19 -30.04 10.29
N GLU A 218 0.91 -31.02 9.42
CA GLU A 218 1.28 -32.42 9.68
C GLU A 218 2.79 -32.61 9.64
N ALA A 219 3.51 -31.97 8.70
CA ALA A 219 4.97 -32.02 8.64
C ALA A 219 5.61 -31.54 9.95
N THR A 220 5.16 -30.38 10.47
CA THR A 220 5.63 -29.83 11.75
C THR A 220 5.38 -30.81 12.89
N ALA A 221 4.16 -31.34 13.00
CA ALA A 221 3.78 -32.28 14.06
C ALA A 221 4.65 -33.56 14.03
N HIS A 222 4.92 -34.09 12.83
CA HIS A 222 5.73 -35.28 12.64
C HIS A 222 7.22 -35.03 12.92
N TYR A 223 7.80 -33.90 12.50
CA TYR A 223 9.17 -33.53 12.84
C TYR A 223 9.36 -33.27 14.34
N GLU A 224 8.42 -32.58 14.99
CA GLU A 224 8.47 -32.35 16.45
C GLU A 224 8.33 -33.66 17.24
N ALA A 225 7.47 -34.58 16.79
CA ALA A 225 7.36 -35.91 17.37
C ALA A 225 8.68 -36.68 17.21
N PHE A 226 9.27 -36.66 16.01
CA PHE A 226 10.55 -37.29 15.75
C PHE A 226 11.66 -36.76 16.65
N LEU A 227 11.79 -35.43 16.79
CA LEU A 227 12.83 -34.81 17.62
C LEU A 227 12.63 -35.05 19.11
N ARG A 228 11.40 -35.31 19.55
CA ARG A 228 11.07 -35.66 20.94
C ARG A 228 11.45 -37.11 21.26
N ASP A 229 11.16 -38.02 20.35
CA ASP A 229 11.33 -39.46 20.56
C ASP A 229 12.76 -39.92 20.21
N HIS A 230 13.45 -39.21 19.30
CA HIS A 230 14.76 -39.58 18.74
C HIS A 230 15.80 -38.46 18.84
N ALA A 231 15.76 -37.65 19.91
CA ALA A 231 16.61 -36.46 20.09
C ALA A 231 18.12 -36.72 19.92
N ASP A 232 18.61 -37.90 20.35
CA ASP A 232 20.02 -38.28 20.31
C ASP A 232 20.41 -39.06 19.04
N HIS A 233 19.46 -39.29 18.12
CA HIS A 233 19.71 -40.05 16.90
C HIS A 233 20.48 -39.22 15.87
N ALA A 234 21.29 -39.87 15.01
CA ALA A 234 22.09 -39.19 13.98
C ALA A 234 21.22 -38.37 12.99
N LEU A 235 19.98 -38.79 12.79
CA LEU A 235 19.00 -38.11 11.93
C LEU A 235 18.31 -36.90 12.59
N ALA A 236 18.55 -36.63 13.88
CA ALA A 236 17.96 -35.47 14.55
C ALA A 236 18.42 -34.14 13.94
N ILE A 237 19.65 -34.09 13.41
CA ILE A 237 20.15 -32.92 12.67
C ILE A 237 19.33 -32.70 11.39
N GLU A 238 19.08 -33.77 10.63
CA GLU A 238 18.28 -33.71 9.40
C GLU A 238 16.84 -33.26 9.70
N ALA A 239 16.20 -33.91 10.67
CA ALA A 239 14.84 -33.58 11.09
C ALA A 239 14.70 -32.12 11.56
N ARG A 240 15.67 -31.62 12.33
CA ARG A 240 15.62 -30.23 12.82
C ARG A 240 15.92 -29.21 11.71
N TYR A 241 16.77 -29.55 10.75
CA TYR A 241 16.98 -28.71 9.57
C TYR A 241 15.68 -28.55 8.77
N HIS A 242 15.04 -29.67 8.43
CA HIS A 242 13.77 -29.68 7.68
C HIS A 242 12.62 -29.04 8.45
N LEU A 243 12.54 -29.21 9.78
CA LEU A 243 11.56 -28.49 10.60
C LEU A 243 11.71 -26.96 10.45
N GLY A 244 12.94 -26.44 10.43
CA GLY A 244 13.18 -25.03 10.19
C GLY A 244 12.75 -24.59 8.79
N GLN A 245 12.99 -25.43 7.77
CA GLN A 245 12.56 -25.18 6.40
C GLN A 245 11.03 -25.14 6.28
N VAL A 246 10.33 -26.10 6.89
CA VAL A 246 8.86 -26.15 6.93
C VAL A 246 8.27 -24.88 7.55
N HIS A 247 8.86 -24.39 8.65
CA HIS A 247 8.42 -23.11 9.24
C HIS A 247 8.68 -21.93 8.31
N LEU A 248 9.82 -21.88 7.62
CA LEU A 248 10.14 -20.82 6.67
C LEU A 248 9.14 -20.82 5.49
N ASP A 249 8.87 -21.98 4.88
CA ASP A 249 7.96 -22.13 3.75
C ASP A 249 6.50 -21.82 4.14
N ASN A 250 6.12 -22.11 5.39
CA ASN A 250 4.83 -21.73 5.97
C ASN A 250 4.74 -20.23 6.35
N GLY A 251 5.84 -19.47 6.25
CA GLY A 251 5.92 -18.04 6.57
C GLY A 251 6.10 -17.72 8.07
N ASP A 252 6.33 -18.73 8.92
CA ASP A 252 6.62 -18.53 10.35
C ASP A 252 8.12 -18.29 10.58
N LEU A 253 8.55 -17.07 10.27
CA LEU A 253 9.96 -16.66 10.33
C LEU A 253 10.54 -16.78 11.75
N GLU A 254 9.74 -16.53 12.79
CA GLU A 254 10.22 -16.64 14.18
C GLU A 254 10.46 -18.09 14.59
N ALA A 255 9.54 -19.00 14.24
CA ALA A 255 9.71 -20.42 14.55
C ALA A 255 10.89 -21.01 13.78
N ALA A 256 11.01 -20.73 12.48
CA ALA A 256 12.15 -21.15 11.65
C ALA A 256 13.48 -20.70 12.26
N ARG A 257 13.55 -19.42 12.67
CA ARG A 257 14.74 -18.84 13.29
C ARG A 257 15.13 -19.56 14.58
N ARG A 258 14.16 -19.82 15.47
CA ARG A 258 14.42 -20.52 16.74
C ARG A 258 14.93 -21.93 16.48
N VAL A 259 14.28 -22.67 15.57
CA VAL A 259 14.64 -24.06 15.24
C VAL A 259 16.07 -24.15 14.68
N TRP A 260 16.45 -23.28 13.76
CA TRP A 260 17.80 -23.27 13.21
C TRP A 260 18.85 -22.73 14.21
N GLN A 261 18.51 -21.75 15.05
CA GLN A 261 19.39 -21.33 16.15
C GLN A 261 19.66 -22.48 17.12
N ASP A 262 18.63 -23.24 17.49
CA ASP A 262 18.76 -24.41 18.36
C ASP A 262 19.58 -25.52 17.70
N LEU A 263 19.39 -25.77 16.39
CA LEU A 263 20.20 -26.70 15.62
C LEU A 263 21.69 -26.31 15.68
N LEU A 264 22.01 -25.05 15.39
CA LEU A 264 23.37 -24.53 15.38
C LEU A 264 24.02 -24.55 16.77
N ALA A 265 23.24 -24.30 17.83
CA ALA A 265 23.71 -24.30 19.21
C ALA A 265 23.96 -25.72 19.74
N LEU A 266 23.00 -26.64 19.56
CA LEU A 266 23.06 -28.00 20.10
C LEU A 266 24.09 -28.87 19.37
N HIS A 267 24.37 -28.59 18.10
CA HIS A 267 25.26 -29.39 17.26
C HIS A 267 26.47 -28.59 16.74
N ALA A 268 26.94 -27.58 17.48
CA ALA A 268 27.97 -26.62 17.03
C ALA A 268 29.25 -27.26 16.45
N GLY A 269 29.64 -28.45 16.94
CA GLY A 269 30.82 -29.21 16.50
C GLY A 269 30.53 -30.34 15.49
N SER A 270 29.30 -30.44 14.97
CA SER A 270 28.95 -31.42 13.94
C SER A 270 29.52 -31.05 12.58
N GLU A 271 29.97 -32.05 11.81
CA GLU A 271 30.44 -31.91 10.42
C GLU A 271 29.31 -32.11 9.39
N SER A 272 28.05 -32.23 9.83
CA SER A 272 26.92 -32.38 8.90
C SER A 272 26.81 -31.16 7.96
N PRO A 273 26.61 -31.37 6.63
CA PRO A 273 26.38 -30.28 5.68
C PRO A 273 25.22 -29.36 6.08
N ARG A 274 24.20 -29.91 6.75
CA ARG A 274 23.04 -29.15 7.25
C ARG A 274 23.40 -28.04 8.23
N MET A 275 24.56 -28.13 8.87
CA MET A 275 25.05 -27.06 9.76
C MET A 275 25.45 -25.81 8.99
N ALA A 276 25.91 -25.95 7.75
CA ALA A 276 26.23 -24.84 6.85
C ALA A 276 24.94 -24.30 6.20
N ASP A 277 24.08 -25.19 5.71
CA ASP A 277 22.76 -24.84 5.13
C ASP A 277 21.92 -24.04 6.13
N ALA A 278 21.76 -24.53 7.37
CA ALA A 278 21.00 -23.84 8.41
C ALA A 278 21.58 -22.47 8.75
N ALA A 279 22.92 -22.35 8.81
CA ALA A 279 23.58 -21.08 9.11
C ALA A 279 23.39 -20.04 7.99
N TYR A 280 23.29 -20.49 6.73
CA TYR A 280 22.98 -19.65 5.58
C TYR A 280 21.49 -19.25 5.56
N HIS A 281 20.57 -20.22 5.57
CA HIS A 281 19.12 -19.99 5.47
C HIS A 281 18.54 -19.27 6.68
N LEU A 282 19.23 -19.28 7.83
CA LEU A 282 18.86 -18.45 8.98
C LEU A 282 18.73 -16.96 8.62
N ALA A 283 19.49 -16.47 7.63
CA ALA A 283 19.40 -15.10 7.15
C ALA A 283 18.07 -14.79 6.44
N GLU A 284 17.45 -15.78 5.80
CA GLU A 284 16.15 -15.65 5.12
C GLU A 284 15.03 -15.39 6.13
N THR A 285 15.20 -15.83 7.38
CA THR A 285 14.27 -15.50 8.48
C THR A 285 14.27 -14.00 8.84
N TYR A 286 15.24 -13.23 8.35
CA TYR A 286 15.28 -11.77 8.42
C TYR A 286 14.91 -11.11 7.08
N ASN A 287 14.21 -11.85 6.21
CA ASN A 287 13.78 -11.43 4.88
C ASN A 287 14.94 -11.03 3.95
N MET A 288 16.14 -11.59 4.12
CA MET A 288 17.25 -11.31 3.19
C MET A 288 16.94 -11.92 1.80
N PRO A 289 17.19 -11.21 0.69
CA PRO A 289 17.86 -9.92 0.54
C PRO A 289 16.93 -8.67 0.48
N THR A 290 15.68 -8.78 0.89
CA THR A 290 14.70 -7.68 0.92
C THR A 290 14.18 -7.40 2.34
N PRO A 291 15.05 -7.05 3.30
CA PRO A 291 14.63 -6.80 4.69
C PRO A 291 13.69 -5.59 4.78
N GLU A 292 12.72 -5.67 5.69
CA GLU A 292 11.68 -4.65 5.85
C GLU A 292 12.23 -3.35 6.44
N ASP A 293 13.20 -3.47 7.35
CA ASP A 293 13.81 -2.39 8.09
C ASP A 293 15.33 -2.58 8.30
N ASP A 294 15.97 -1.59 8.90
CA ASP A 294 17.41 -1.60 9.13
C ASP A 294 17.82 -2.57 10.25
N GLU A 295 16.91 -2.94 11.15
CA GLU A 295 17.18 -3.92 12.20
C GLU A 295 17.30 -5.32 11.59
N GLN A 296 16.31 -5.73 10.79
CA GLN A 296 16.33 -6.98 10.03
C GLN A 296 17.54 -7.03 9.09
N LEU A 297 17.85 -5.93 8.39
CA LEU A 297 19.06 -5.84 7.55
C LEU A 297 20.33 -6.14 8.36
N ASN A 298 20.51 -5.47 9.51
CA ASN A 298 21.72 -5.63 10.30
C ASN A 298 21.85 -7.05 10.89
N LEU A 299 20.73 -7.64 11.35
CA LEU A 299 20.69 -9.01 11.88
C LEU A 299 20.91 -10.06 10.79
N GLY A 300 20.30 -9.89 9.61
CA GLY A 300 20.50 -10.75 8.45
C GLY A 300 21.95 -10.72 7.95
N ILE A 301 22.55 -9.53 7.83
CA ILE A 301 23.97 -9.38 7.48
C ILE A 301 24.87 -10.02 8.54
N ALA A 302 24.59 -9.82 9.83
CA ALA A 302 25.38 -10.43 10.91
C ALA A 302 25.32 -11.97 10.85
N THR A 303 24.16 -12.52 10.51
CA THR A 303 23.93 -13.95 10.31
C THR A 303 24.78 -14.48 9.15
N LEU A 304 24.67 -13.86 7.96
CA LEU A 304 25.48 -14.24 6.78
C LEU A 304 26.98 -14.07 7.03
N ARG A 305 27.41 -13.04 7.75
CA ARG A 305 28.83 -12.87 8.13
C ARG A 305 29.32 -13.96 9.07
N THR A 306 28.47 -14.44 9.97
CA THR A 306 28.79 -15.57 10.86
C THR A 306 28.94 -16.85 10.05
N PHE A 307 28.03 -17.10 9.09
CA PHE A 307 28.15 -18.19 8.12
C PHE A 307 29.47 -18.10 7.34
N LEU A 308 29.78 -16.95 6.75
CA LEU A 308 31.00 -16.73 5.97
C LEU A 308 32.29 -16.88 6.79
N ALA A 309 32.26 -16.54 8.09
CA ALA A 309 33.41 -16.73 8.97
C ALA A 309 33.65 -18.21 9.31
N LYS A 310 32.58 -18.99 9.48
CA LYS A 310 32.66 -20.41 9.84
C LYS A 310 32.86 -21.32 8.61
N TYR A 311 32.28 -20.97 7.47
CA TYR A 311 32.29 -21.76 6.23
C TYR A 311 32.77 -20.93 5.02
N PRO A 312 33.98 -20.37 5.06
CA PRO A 312 34.46 -19.42 4.05
C PRO A 312 34.61 -19.98 2.63
N GLU A 313 34.71 -21.30 2.48
CA GLU A 313 34.89 -21.97 1.18
C GLU A 313 33.62 -22.66 0.68
N HIS A 314 32.52 -22.61 1.45
CA HIS A 314 31.24 -23.24 1.11
C HIS A 314 30.72 -22.79 -0.26
N GLU A 315 29.94 -23.63 -0.94
CA GLU A 315 29.38 -23.30 -2.25
C GLU A 315 28.51 -22.03 -2.20
N LEU A 316 27.68 -21.91 -1.15
CA LEU A 316 26.81 -20.76 -0.86
C LEU A 316 27.54 -19.48 -0.39
N ALA A 317 28.87 -19.49 -0.22
CA ALA A 317 29.60 -18.29 0.22
C ALA A 317 29.45 -17.12 -0.78
N GLY A 318 29.45 -17.41 -2.09
CA GLY A 318 29.19 -16.41 -3.12
C GLY A 318 27.80 -15.80 -3.02
N ASP A 319 26.78 -16.63 -2.81
CA ASP A 319 25.40 -16.19 -2.64
C ASP A 319 25.17 -15.39 -1.37
N ALA A 320 25.86 -15.74 -0.27
CA ALA A 320 25.80 -14.95 0.96
C ALA A 320 26.29 -13.51 0.73
N TYR A 321 27.41 -13.32 0.00
CA TYR A 321 27.85 -11.98 -0.39
C TYR A 321 26.86 -11.28 -1.32
N ARG A 322 26.30 -12.00 -2.30
CA ARG A 322 25.27 -11.46 -3.20
C ARG A 322 24.08 -10.93 -2.41
N GLN A 323 23.55 -11.72 -1.47
CA GLN A 323 22.43 -11.31 -0.63
C GLN A 323 22.75 -10.08 0.22
N ILE A 324 23.96 -9.99 0.79
CA ILE A 324 24.39 -8.81 1.56
C ILE A 324 24.40 -7.57 0.67
N VAL A 325 25.04 -7.64 -0.50
CA VAL A 325 25.13 -6.50 -1.43
C VAL A 325 23.74 -6.09 -1.92
N GLU A 326 22.87 -7.06 -2.22
CA GLU A 326 21.50 -6.82 -2.67
C GLU A 326 20.64 -6.16 -1.59
N ALA A 327 20.72 -6.66 -0.36
CA ALA A 327 20.00 -6.07 0.77
C ALA A 327 20.47 -4.65 1.09
N GLN A 328 21.79 -4.40 1.05
CA GLN A 328 22.35 -3.06 1.23
C GLN A 328 21.89 -2.11 0.13
N TYR A 329 21.89 -2.57 -1.13
CA TYR A 329 21.41 -1.78 -2.27
C TYR A 329 19.91 -1.45 -2.15
N ASN A 330 19.07 -2.44 -1.83
CA ASN A 330 17.62 -2.28 -1.68
C ASN A 330 17.26 -1.32 -0.54
N ARG A 331 18.06 -1.30 0.53
CA ARG A 331 17.94 -0.35 1.66
C ARG A 331 18.70 0.97 1.43
N GLN A 332 19.13 1.24 0.20
CA GLN A 332 19.83 2.48 -0.20
C GLN A 332 21.16 2.75 0.54
N ARG A 333 21.75 1.72 1.16
CA ARG A 333 23.07 1.78 1.80
C ARG A 333 24.16 1.53 0.75
N TYR A 334 24.21 2.41 -0.25
CA TYR A 334 25.09 2.24 -1.42
C TYR A 334 26.58 2.21 -1.04
N ASP A 335 27.01 3.00 -0.05
CA ASP A 335 28.39 2.97 0.44
C ASP A 335 28.81 1.60 0.98
N ASP A 336 27.90 0.93 1.69
CA ASP A 336 28.16 -0.38 2.28
C ASP A 336 28.08 -1.48 1.22
N ALA A 337 27.15 -1.35 0.27
CA ALA A 337 27.05 -2.22 -0.91
C ALA A 337 28.34 -2.19 -1.74
N VAL A 338 28.85 -0.98 -2.03
CA VAL A 338 30.12 -0.79 -2.75
C VAL A 338 31.28 -1.43 -2.01
N LYS A 339 31.44 -1.14 -0.70
CA LYS A 339 32.53 -1.73 0.10
C LYS A 339 32.47 -3.25 0.11
N THR A 340 31.28 -3.83 0.29
CA THR A 340 31.09 -5.28 0.33
C THR A 340 31.36 -5.92 -1.03
N ALA A 341 30.83 -5.34 -2.11
CA ALA A 341 31.05 -5.82 -3.48
C ALA A 341 32.53 -5.75 -3.87
N GLN A 342 33.22 -4.64 -3.57
CA GLN A 342 34.65 -4.51 -3.85
C GLN A 342 35.50 -5.52 -3.07
N ALA A 343 35.20 -5.73 -1.78
CA ALA A 343 35.90 -6.72 -0.97
C ALA A 343 35.73 -8.14 -1.52
N TYR A 344 34.51 -8.49 -1.97
CA TYR A 344 34.22 -9.77 -2.61
C TYR A 344 34.98 -9.94 -3.95
N LEU A 345 34.94 -8.93 -4.82
CA LEU A 345 35.56 -8.99 -6.15
C LEU A 345 37.10 -8.98 -6.09
N ALA A 346 37.69 -8.49 -5.00
CA ALA A 346 39.13 -8.50 -4.76
C ALA A 346 39.65 -9.85 -4.21
N ASP A 347 38.76 -10.75 -3.79
CA ASP A 347 39.12 -12.04 -3.23
C ASP A 347 39.18 -13.12 -4.33
N GLU A 348 40.39 -13.58 -4.65
CA GLU A 348 40.66 -14.57 -5.70
C GLU A 348 39.91 -15.91 -5.51
N ARG A 349 39.46 -16.23 -4.29
CA ARG A 349 38.66 -17.43 -4.02
C ARG A 349 37.30 -17.41 -4.71
N PHE A 350 36.80 -16.22 -5.03
CA PHE A 350 35.47 -16.03 -5.59
C PHE A 350 35.45 -15.76 -7.08
N LYS A 351 36.60 -15.59 -7.74
CA LYS A 351 36.67 -15.15 -9.15
C LYS A 351 35.84 -15.97 -10.13
N ASP A 352 35.72 -17.28 -9.90
CA ASP A 352 35.03 -18.24 -10.78
C ASP A 352 33.63 -18.63 -10.25
N ARG A 353 33.13 -17.98 -9.19
CA ARG A 353 31.80 -18.25 -8.60
C ARG A 353 30.70 -17.61 -9.44
N GLU A 354 29.53 -18.26 -9.50
CA GLU A 354 28.36 -17.76 -10.25
C GLU A 354 27.88 -16.38 -9.78
N ALA A 355 28.03 -16.07 -8.49
CA ALA A 355 27.67 -14.77 -7.92
C ALA A 355 28.58 -13.62 -8.39
N THR A 356 29.77 -13.90 -8.94
CA THR A 356 30.78 -12.89 -9.30
C THR A 356 30.36 -11.93 -10.40
N PRO A 357 29.89 -12.40 -11.58
CA PRO A 357 29.34 -11.49 -12.58
C PRO A 357 28.13 -10.69 -12.02
N VAL A 358 27.30 -11.30 -11.17
CA VAL A 358 26.14 -10.63 -10.57
C VAL A 358 26.59 -9.46 -9.69
N ILE A 359 27.48 -9.70 -8.72
CA ILE A 359 28.02 -8.67 -7.82
C ILE A 359 28.81 -7.60 -8.59
N ALA A 360 29.57 -7.97 -9.62
CA ALA A 360 30.26 -7.01 -10.49
C ALA A 360 29.28 -6.06 -11.21
N SER A 361 28.14 -6.56 -11.68
CA SER A 361 27.09 -5.71 -12.26
C SER A 361 26.45 -4.79 -11.21
N MET A 362 26.20 -5.31 -9.99
CA MET A 362 25.62 -4.57 -8.86
C MET A 362 26.54 -3.46 -8.36
N LEU A 363 27.85 -3.63 -8.41
CA LEU A 363 28.81 -2.59 -8.07
C LEU A 363 28.62 -1.33 -8.94
N GLY A 364 28.43 -1.52 -10.25
CA GLY A 364 28.14 -0.39 -11.14
C GLY A 364 26.80 0.27 -10.83
N TYR A 365 25.76 -0.49 -10.49
CA TYR A 365 24.48 0.06 -10.04
C TYR A 365 24.62 0.87 -8.75
N ALA A 366 25.37 0.36 -7.77
CA ALA A 366 25.61 1.05 -6.52
C ALA A 366 26.37 2.38 -6.74
N PHE A 367 27.40 2.39 -7.60
CA PHE A 367 28.07 3.63 -7.98
C PHE A 367 27.16 4.62 -8.72
N LEU A 368 26.29 4.14 -9.61
CA LEU A 368 25.34 5.00 -10.30
C LEU A 368 24.41 5.69 -9.30
N MET A 369 23.91 4.96 -8.30
CA MET A 369 23.04 5.51 -7.25
C MET A 369 23.75 6.51 -6.32
N GLN A 370 25.07 6.42 -6.18
CA GLN A 370 25.89 7.43 -5.49
C GLN A 370 26.15 8.70 -6.33
N GLY A 371 25.78 8.72 -7.62
CA GLY A 371 26.16 9.78 -8.55
C GLY A 371 27.62 9.68 -9.02
N GLU A 372 28.30 8.58 -8.71
CA GLU A 372 29.70 8.33 -9.06
C GLU A 372 29.79 7.74 -10.48
N PHE A 373 29.35 8.50 -11.48
CA PHE A 373 29.16 8.03 -12.85
C PHE A 373 30.42 7.41 -13.47
N ASP A 374 31.60 7.99 -13.22
CA ASP A 374 32.85 7.47 -13.79
C ASP A 374 33.21 6.09 -13.22
N LYS A 375 33.00 5.89 -11.91
CA LYS A 375 33.21 4.59 -11.27
C LYS A 375 32.18 3.55 -11.74
N ALA A 376 30.93 3.96 -11.92
CA ALA A 376 29.88 3.09 -12.47
C ALA A 376 30.24 2.60 -13.89
N LEU A 377 30.68 3.53 -14.75
CA LEU A 377 31.10 3.22 -16.12
C LEU A 377 32.33 2.31 -16.15
N GLU A 378 33.30 2.53 -15.27
CA GLU A 378 34.47 1.66 -15.13
C GLU A 378 34.08 0.24 -14.73
N ALA A 379 33.30 0.10 -13.65
CA ALA A 379 32.84 -1.20 -13.14
C ALA A 379 32.05 -1.99 -14.20
N TRP A 380 31.14 -1.34 -14.93
CA TRP A 380 30.36 -1.99 -15.98
C TRP A 380 31.18 -2.33 -17.23
N ARG A 381 32.14 -1.48 -17.63
CA ARG A 381 33.04 -1.82 -18.76
C ARG A 381 33.93 -3.01 -18.42
N GLU A 382 34.40 -3.09 -17.18
CA GLU A 382 35.14 -4.25 -16.69
C GLU A 382 34.25 -5.51 -16.70
N PHE A 383 33.01 -5.42 -16.22
CA PHE A 383 32.04 -6.51 -16.28
C PHE A 383 31.83 -7.01 -17.73
N LEU A 384 31.61 -6.12 -18.70
CA LEU A 384 31.41 -6.50 -20.10
C LEU A 384 32.65 -7.14 -20.73
N ALA A 385 33.86 -6.74 -20.30
CA ALA A 385 35.11 -7.30 -20.76
C ALA A 385 35.38 -8.70 -20.18
N LYS A 386 35.08 -8.91 -18.89
CA LYS A 386 35.33 -10.18 -18.19
C LYS A 386 34.22 -11.22 -18.40
N HIS A 387 32.98 -10.79 -18.67
CA HIS A 387 31.81 -11.67 -18.74
C HIS A 387 30.98 -11.48 -20.03
N PRO A 388 31.56 -11.71 -21.22
CA PRO A 388 30.92 -11.40 -22.51
C PRO A 388 29.69 -12.27 -22.84
N THR A 389 29.52 -13.42 -22.19
CA THR A 389 28.42 -14.37 -22.42
C THR A 389 27.36 -14.34 -21.32
N HIS A 390 27.50 -13.49 -20.29
CA HIS A 390 26.56 -13.45 -19.17
C HIS A 390 25.21 -12.86 -19.61
N SER A 391 24.11 -13.38 -19.06
CA SER A 391 22.74 -12.96 -19.40
C SER A 391 22.48 -11.47 -19.21
N ALA A 392 23.15 -10.84 -18.23
CA ALA A 392 23.04 -9.41 -17.95
C ALA A 392 23.84 -8.49 -18.91
N TRP A 393 24.61 -9.02 -19.86
CA TRP A 393 25.49 -8.25 -20.74
C TRP A 393 24.76 -7.11 -21.46
N SER A 394 23.66 -7.42 -22.15
CA SER A 394 22.88 -6.43 -22.91
C SER A 394 22.28 -5.35 -22.00
N ARG A 395 21.84 -5.75 -20.79
CA ARG A 395 21.31 -4.81 -19.80
C ARG A 395 22.39 -3.85 -19.33
N VAL A 396 23.56 -4.36 -18.94
CA VAL A 396 24.69 -3.53 -18.50
C VAL A 396 25.18 -2.59 -19.62
N GLN A 397 25.20 -3.05 -20.87
CA GLN A 397 25.50 -2.20 -22.01
C GLN A 397 24.53 -1.03 -22.12
N SER A 398 23.22 -1.24 -21.92
CA SER A 398 22.23 -0.16 -21.88
C SER A 398 22.45 0.79 -20.69
N GLU A 399 22.84 0.28 -19.52
CA GLU A 399 23.14 1.12 -18.35
C GLU A 399 24.37 2.01 -18.56
N ILE A 400 25.38 1.56 -19.29
CA ILE A 400 26.51 2.41 -19.67
C ILE A 400 26.01 3.61 -20.50
N VAL A 401 25.15 3.38 -21.49
CA VAL A 401 24.55 4.48 -22.27
C VAL A 401 23.73 5.39 -21.36
N ASN A 402 22.96 4.81 -20.43
CA ASN A 402 22.15 5.56 -19.48
C ASN A 402 23.00 6.45 -18.55
N ALA A 403 24.07 5.91 -17.97
CA ALA A 403 24.97 6.64 -17.10
C ALA A 403 25.73 7.75 -17.82
N GLU A 404 26.15 7.56 -19.07
CA GLU A 404 26.75 8.63 -19.88
C GLU A 404 25.76 9.80 -20.10
N PHE A 405 24.48 9.51 -20.33
CA PHE A 405 23.43 10.53 -20.40
C PHE A 405 23.20 11.22 -19.05
N LEU A 406 23.06 10.45 -17.96
CA LEU A 406 22.80 10.97 -16.62
C LEU A 406 23.95 11.82 -16.09
N LYS A 407 25.21 11.47 -16.42
CA LYS A 407 26.39 12.27 -16.08
C LYS A 407 26.30 13.68 -16.65
N ALA A 408 25.87 13.82 -17.90
CA ALA A 408 25.65 15.11 -18.54
C ALA A 408 24.45 15.86 -17.93
N GLN A 409 23.37 15.14 -17.62
CA GLN A 409 22.18 15.69 -16.96
C GLN A 409 22.47 16.21 -15.54
N ALA A 410 23.33 15.53 -14.78
CA ALA A 410 23.80 15.99 -13.47
C ALA A 410 24.64 17.27 -13.59
N ALA A 411 25.56 17.33 -14.57
CA ALA A 411 26.32 18.55 -14.85
C ALA A 411 25.41 19.74 -15.21
N TYR A 412 24.29 19.51 -15.90
CA TYR A 412 23.30 20.54 -16.18
C TYR A 412 22.60 21.03 -14.90
N GLN A 413 22.23 20.11 -14.00
CA GLN A 413 21.58 20.44 -12.72
C GLN A 413 22.52 21.21 -11.78
N ASP A 414 23.82 20.93 -11.82
CA ASP A 414 24.85 21.65 -11.08
C ASP A 414 25.21 23.01 -11.73
N GLU A 415 24.47 23.46 -12.75
CA GLU A 415 24.75 24.68 -13.54
C GLU A 415 26.12 24.68 -14.24
N ARG A 416 26.79 23.53 -14.33
CA ARG A 416 28.04 23.33 -15.09
C ARG A 416 27.72 23.14 -16.57
N PHE A 417 27.14 24.17 -17.18
CA PHE A 417 26.60 24.13 -18.53
C PHE A 417 27.63 23.77 -19.61
N ALA A 418 28.88 24.22 -19.47
CA ALA A 418 29.95 23.86 -20.40
C ALA A 418 30.24 22.35 -20.39
N ASP A 419 30.29 21.74 -19.21
CA ASP A 419 30.47 20.30 -19.06
C ASP A 419 29.28 19.53 -19.60
N ALA A 420 28.06 19.94 -19.23
CA ALA A 420 26.83 19.33 -19.71
C ALA A 420 26.77 19.33 -21.24
N ARG A 421 27.05 20.49 -21.86
CA ARG A 421 27.07 20.64 -23.31
C ARG A 421 28.12 19.75 -23.97
N ARG A 422 29.33 19.68 -23.40
CA ARG A 422 30.39 18.80 -23.91
C ARG A 422 30.01 17.32 -23.82
N LEU A 423 29.59 16.85 -22.64
CA LEU A 423 29.22 15.45 -22.39
C LEU A 423 28.04 15.00 -23.25
N TRP A 424 27.01 15.83 -23.39
CA TRP A 424 25.89 15.54 -24.28
C TRP A 424 26.28 15.60 -25.75
N SER A 425 27.24 16.44 -26.15
CA SER A 425 27.76 16.42 -27.53
C SER A 425 28.51 15.13 -27.85
N GLU A 426 29.31 14.63 -26.90
CA GLU A 426 29.95 13.32 -26.97
C GLU A 426 28.90 12.20 -27.08
N PHE A 427 27.84 12.27 -26.26
CA PHE A 427 26.72 11.34 -26.31
C PHE A 427 26.02 11.33 -27.67
N LEU A 428 25.68 12.49 -28.24
CA LEU A 428 25.05 12.61 -29.55
C LEU A 428 25.91 12.02 -30.67
N ALA A 429 27.24 12.17 -30.58
CA ALA A 429 28.18 11.62 -31.55
C ALA A 429 28.28 10.10 -31.45
N LYS A 430 28.27 9.56 -30.23
CA LYS A 430 28.41 8.11 -29.96
C LYS A 430 27.11 7.34 -30.17
N TYR A 431 25.96 7.95 -29.90
CA TYR A 431 24.64 7.32 -29.94
C TYR A 431 23.65 8.09 -30.84
N PRO A 432 23.90 8.19 -32.15
CA PRO A 432 23.12 9.05 -33.06
C PRO A 432 21.65 8.63 -33.22
N LEU A 433 21.30 7.38 -32.85
CA LEU A 433 19.94 6.82 -32.93
C LEU A 433 19.21 6.78 -31.58
N ASP A 434 19.83 7.25 -30.49
CA ASP A 434 19.16 7.26 -29.18
C ASP A 434 17.96 8.22 -29.17
N GLY A 435 16.84 7.77 -28.61
CA GLY A 435 15.59 8.55 -28.57
C GLY A 435 15.70 9.85 -27.78
N ARG A 436 16.66 9.95 -26.85
CA ARG A 436 16.90 11.14 -26.01
C ARG A 436 17.62 12.26 -26.75
N ASN A 437 18.06 12.04 -27.99
CA ASN A 437 18.79 13.04 -28.77
C ASN A 437 17.97 14.33 -29.01
N ALA A 438 16.64 14.22 -29.13
CA ALA A 438 15.75 15.38 -29.21
C ALA A 438 15.75 16.18 -27.89
N THR A 439 15.69 15.48 -26.75
CA THR A 439 15.80 16.07 -25.41
C THR A 439 17.11 16.82 -25.23
N ILE A 440 18.24 16.26 -25.68
CA ILE A 440 19.55 16.92 -25.60
C ILE A 440 19.56 18.24 -26.37
N LEU A 441 19.08 18.26 -27.62
CA LEU A 441 19.07 19.49 -28.41
C LEU A 441 18.12 20.54 -27.81
N PHE A 442 17.02 20.12 -27.19
CA PHE A 442 16.16 21.05 -26.44
C PHE A 442 16.92 21.68 -25.26
N ARG A 443 17.67 20.86 -24.52
CA ARG A 443 18.51 21.30 -23.39
C ARG A 443 19.60 22.27 -23.82
N PHE A 444 20.19 22.11 -25.02
CA PHE A 444 21.14 23.11 -25.54
C PHE A 444 20.52 24.50 -25.66
N GLY A 445 19.32 24.63 -26.24
CA GLY A 445 18.63 25.92 -26.26
C GLY A 445 18.25 26.43 -24.87
N GLN A 446 17.93 25.54 -23.92
CA GLN A 446 17.69 25.94 -22.53
C GLN A 446 18.95 26.46 -21.84
N ILE A 447 20.12 25.84 -22.09
CA ILE A 447 21.40 26.34 -21.57
C ILE A 447 21.63 27.79 -22.00
N GLU A 448 21.46 28.08 -23.29
CA GLU A 448 21.64 29.45 -23.81
C GLU A 448 20.58 30.40 -23.23
N TYR A 449 19.34 29.92 -23.04
CA TYR A 449 18.25 30.69 -22.43
C TYR A 449 18.55 31.07 -20.97
N GLU A 450 19.06 30.14 -20.16
CA GLU A 450 19.47 30.40 -18.76
C GLU A 450 20.63 31.42 -18.71
N GLN A 451 21.49 31.42 -19.73
CA GLN A 451 22.57 32.40 -19.90
C GLN A 451 22.10 33.73 -20.52
N GLN A 452 20.79 33.92 -20.71
CA GLN A 452 20.16 35.09 -21.31
C GLN A 452 20.61 35.38 -22.76
N GLN A 453 21.14 34.37 -23.44
CA GLN A 453 21.54 34.41 -24.85
C GLN A 453 20.32 34.01 -25.70
N TRP A 454 19.36 34.93 -25.82
CA TRP A 454 18.02 34.63 -26.37
C TRP A 454 18.06 34.21 -27.85
N ASP A 455 18.88 34.88 -28.66
CA ASP A 455 19.00 34.59 -30.09
C ASP A 455 19.69 33.24 -30.33
N GLU A 456 20.71 32.93 -29.54
CA GLU A 456 21.42 31.64 -29.52
C GLU A 456 20.50 30.49 -29.08
N ALA A 457 19.68 30.71 -28.05
CA ALA A 457 18.66 29.77 -27.60
C ALA A 457 17.67 29.43 -28.71
N ILE A 458 17.15 30.46 -29.39
CA ILE A 458 16.25 30.30 -30.54
C ILE A 458 16.93 29.52 -31.67
N ALA A 459 18.22 29.79 -31.94
CA ALA A 459 18.97 29.07 -32.98
C ALA A 459 19.09 27.57 -32.69
N GLU A 460 19.40 27.19 -31.44
CA GLU A 460 19.49 25.77 -31.04
C GLU A 460 18.12 25.08 -31.09
N TRP A 461 17.06 25.75 -30.64
CA TRP A 461 15.70 25.21 -30.75
C TRP A 461 15.24 25.05 -32.20
N ARG A 462 15.60 25.97 -33.10
CA ARG A 462 15.35 25.81 -34.55
C ARG A 462 16.10 24.62 -35.12
N ARG A 463 17.34 24.38 -34.68
CA ARG A 463 18.11 23.19 -35.07
C ARG A 463 17.44 21.90 -34.63
N LEU A 464 16.90 21.86 -33.40
CA LEU A 464 16.07 20.74 -32.92
C LEU A 464 14.86 20.52 -33.83
N ILE A 465 14.08 21.56 -34.13
CA ILE A 465 12.89 21.46 -34.99
C ILE A 465 13.25 20.94 -36.38
N SER A 466 14.37 21.40 -36.95
CA SER A 466 14.85 20.93 -38.25
C SER A 466 15.23 19.45 -38.24
N LYS A 467 15.89 18.98 -37.17
CA LYS A 467 16.39 17.60 -37.09
C LYS A 467 15.33 16.59 -36.62
N TYR A 468 14.42 17.00 -35.74
CA TYR A 468 13.41 16.14 -35.12
C TYR A 468 12.00 16.79 -35.14
N PRO A 469 11.46 17.14 -36.32
CA PRO A 469 10.24 17.96 -36.44
C PRO A 469 8.99 17.35 -35.82
N GLN A 470 8.95 16.02 -35.65
CA GLN A 470 7.80 15.29 -35.08
C GLN A 470 7.95 15.01 -33.58
N SER A 471 9.08 15.37 -32.96
CA SER A 471 9.30 15.14 -31.52
C SER A 471 8.44 16.05 -30.64
N GLN A 472 8.10 15.60 -29.44
CA GLN A 472 7.42 16.45 -28.46
C GLN A 472 8.28 17.65 -28.07
N GLU A 473 9.59 17.46 -28.00
CA GLU A 473 10.57 18.52 -27.76
C GLU A 473 10.55 19.58 -28.86
N ALA A 474 10.40 19.20 -30.13
CA ALA A 474 10.26 20.19 -31.21
C ALA A 474 8.97 21.00 -31.07
N GLN A 475 7.85 20.39 -30.70
CA GLN A 475 6.59 21.11 -30.46
C GLN A 475 6.73 22.11 -29.29
N ARG A 476 7.39 21.70 -28.20
CA ARG A 476 7.71 22.58 -27.08
C ARG A 476 8.67 23.69 -27.48
N ALA A 477 9.67 23.38 -28.29
CA ALA A 477 10.64 24.35 -28.81
C ALA A 477 9.97 25.42 -29.67
N GLN A 478 9.03 25.05 -30.55
CA GLN A 478 8.25 26.01 -31.35
C GLN A 478 7.55 27.04 -30.46
N PHE A 479 6.83 26.58 -29.43
CA PHE A 479 6.16 27.47 -28.49
C PHE A 479 7.15 28.32 -27.69
N THR A 480 8.26 27.72 -27.25
CA THR A 480 9.28 28.42 -26.46
C THR A 480 9.97 29.52 -27.27
N ILE A 481 10.23 29.29 -28.56
CA ILE A 481 10.73 30.33 -29.48
C ILE A 481 9.75 31.50 -29.55
N ALA A 482 8.46 31.21 -29.80
CA ALA A 482 7.43 32.24 -29.92
C ALA A 482 7.26 33.05 -28.62
N ALA A 483 7.24 32.39 -27.48
CA ALA A 483 7.17 33.03 -26.17
C ALA A 483 8.44 33.87 -25.87
N THR A 484 9.62 33.42 -26.29
CA THR A 484 10.87 34.19 -26.11
C THR A 484 10.86 35.46 -26.97
N LEU A 485 10.36 35.37 -28.21
CA LEU A 485 10.17 36.53 -29.08
C LEU A 485 9.17 37.54 -28.47
N GLU A 486 8.09 37.05 -27.86
CA GLU A 486 7.07 37.89 -27.19
C GLU A 486 7.63 38.55 -25.92
N GLU A 487 8.12 37.75 -24.98
CA GLU A 487 8.34 38.17 -23.59
C GLU A 487 9.74 38.71 -23.32
N LYS A 488 10.76 38.24 -24.06
CA LYS A 488 12.16 38.61 -23.84
C LYS A 488 12.68 39.61 -24.86
N LEU A 489 12.33 39.41 -26.14
CA LEU A 489 12.81 40.27 -27.23
C LEU A 489 11.83 41.38 -27.62
N GLY A 490 10.57 41.31 -27.17
CA GLY A 490 9.53 42.30 -27.53
C GLY A 490 9.21 42.35 -29.03
N GLN A 491 9.60 41.33 -29.80
CA GLN A 491 9.41 41.25 -31.25
C GLN A 491 8.03 40.65 -31.55
N LEU A 492 6.97 41.40 -31.25
CA LEU A 492 5.59 40.91 -31.22
C LEU A 492 5.11 40.37 -32.57
N ASP A 493 5.48 41.00 -33.70
CA ASP A 493 5.13 40.51 -35.04
C ASP A 493 5.71 39.12 -35.32
N LYS A 494 7.01 38.95 -35.03
CA LYS A 494 7.70 37.66 -35.21
C LYS A 494 7.20 36.62 -34.21
N ALA A 495 6.85 37.03 -33.00
CA ALA A 495 6.24 36.14 -32.01
C ALA A 495 4.90 35.60 -32.52
N LEU A 496 4.08 36.45 -33.14
CA LEU A 496 2.79 36.07 -33.70
C LEU A 496 2.94 35.07 -34.87
N GLU A 497 3.88 35.33 -35.77
CA GLU A 497 4.24 34.39 -36.84
C GLU A 497 4.69 33.04 -36.26
N ALA A 498 5.61 33.07 -35.29
CA ALA A 498 6.10 31.85 -34.64
C ALA A 498 5.00 31.09 -33.88
N PHE A 499 4.06 31.78 -33.21
CA PHE A 499 2.92 31.11 -32.56
C PHE A 499 2.01 30.40 -33.56
N ARG A 500 1.84 30.94 -34.78
CA ARG A 500 1.04 30.30 -35.84
C ARG A 500 1.69 29.01 -36.38
N GLU A 501 3.01 28.90 -36.27
CA GLU A 501 3.77 27.71 -36.67
C GLU A 501 3.81 26.61 -35.59
N VAL A 502 3.31 26.89 -34.37
CA VAL A 502 3.28 25.89 -33.29
C VAL A 502 2.36 24.74 -33.65
N THR A 503 2.84 23.52 -33.47
CA THR A 503 2.11 22.28 -33.79
C THR A 503 1.91 21.37 -32.57
N GLY A 504 0.99 20.41 -32.71
CA GLY A 504 0.74 19.36 -31.72
C GLY A 504 0.19 19.88 -30.38
N SER A 505 0.72 19.37 -29.28
CA SER A 505 0.15 19.58 -27.93
C SER A 505 0.14 21.05 -27.46
N MET A 506 0.99 21.90 -28.04
CA MET A 506 1.13 23.31 -27.66
C MET A 506 0.20 24.25 -28.46
N GLN A 507 -0.56 23.74 -29.44
CA GLN A 507 -1.42 24.56 -30.32
C GLN A 507 -2.46 25.38 -29.57
N ASN A 508 -3.11 24.79 -28.56
CA ASN A 508 -4.12 25.51 -27.79
C ASN A 508 -3.52 26.68 -27.00
N ALA A 509 -2.34 26.47 -26.39
CA ALA A 509 -1.62 27.52 -25.67
C ALA A 509 -1.17 28.63 -26.63
N ALA A 510 -0.67 28.28 -27.81
CA ALA A 510 -0.33 29.24 -28.86
C ALA A 510 -1.56 30.02 -29.33
N GLY A 511 -2.70 29.35 -29.54
CA GLY A 511 -3.97 29.98 -29.92
C GLY A 511 -4.46 31.01 -28.91
N GLN A 512 -4.32 30.73 -27.61
CA GLN A 512 -4.63 31.70 -26.55
C GLN A 512 -3.70 32.92 -26.58
N ARG A 513 -2.39 32.71 -26.82
CA ARG A 513 -1.43 33.81 -26.96
C ARG A 513 -1.72 34.67 -28.20
N ILE A 514 -2.01 34.04 -29.34
CA ILE A 514 -2.46 34.72 -30.57
C ILE A 514 -3.69 35.56 -30.27
N ALA A 515 -4.76 34.96 -29.72
CA ALA A 515 -6.00 35.66 -29.41
C ALA A 515 -5.78 36.87 -28.50
N ARG A 516 -4.93 36.73 -27.47
CA ARG A 516 -4.57 37.83 -26.56
C ARG A 516 -3.76 38.94 -27.23
N LEU A 517 -2.84 38.59 -28.13
CA LEU A 517 -2.02 39.57 -28.86
C LEU A 517 -2.84 40.34 -29.90
N THR A 518 -3.76 39.66 -30.58
CA THR A 518 -4.54 40.25 -31.70
C THR A 518 -5.87 40.85 -31.28
N ALA A 519 -6.41 40.51 -30.10
CA ALA A 519 -7.66 41.10 -29.62
C ALA A 519 -7.51 42.60 -29.36
N GLN A 520 -8.53 43.37 -29.75
CA GLN A 520 -8.70 44.72 -29.25
C GLN A 520 -9.05 44.65 -27.77
N SER A 521 -8.39 45.47 -26.96
CA SER A 521 -8.73 45.56 -25.54
C SER A 521 -8.67 47.00 -25.07
N LEU A 522 -9.68 47.39 -24.31
CA LEU A 522 -9.79 48.68 -23.64
C LEU A 522 -10.12 48.43 -22.18
N LYS A 523 -9.37 49.07 -21.29
CA LYS A 523 -9.67 49.10 -19.87
C LYS A 523 -9.45 50.52 -19.36
N VAL A 524 -10.38 50.99 -18.54
CA VAL A 524 -10.33 52.32 -17.93
C VAL A 524 -10.42 52.17 -16.43
N ALA A 525 -9.67 53.00 -15.71
CA ALA A 525 -9.78 53.10 -14.27
C ALA A 525 -9.51 54.52 -13.80
N THR A 526 -10.26 54.96 -12.79
CA THR A 526 -9.93 56.16 -12.02
C THR A 526 -9.21 55.73 -10.76
N GLU A 527 -7.94 56.13 -10.61
CA GLU A 527 -7.09 55.62 -9.51
C GLU A 527 -7.43 56.22 -8.14
N ARG A 528 -8.00 57.43 -8.11
CA ARG A 528 -8.25 58.18 -6.88
C ARG A 528 -9.33 59.24 -7.01
N VAL A 529 -9.73 59.80 -5.87
CA VAL A 529 -10.52 61.04 -5.79
C VAL A 529 -9.60 62.24 -6.02
N PHE A 530 -10.01 63.15 -6.88
CA PHE A 530 -9.28 64.37 -7.20
C PHE A 530 -9.75 65.54 -6.34
N ARG A 531 -8.84 66.46 -6.04
CA ARG A 531 -9.12 67.71 -5.31
C ARG A 531 -9.39 68.85 -6.29
N THR A 532 -9.99 69.92 -5.79
CA THR A 532 -10.37 71.08 -6.63
C THR A 532 -9.20 71.89 -7.18
N ASN A 533 -7.98 71.64 -6.70
CA ASN A 533 -6.73 72.18 -7.25
C ASN A 533 -6.02 71.20 -8.20
N GLU A 534 -6.61 70.04 -8.48
CA GLU A 534 -6.06 69.01 -9.36
C GLU A 534 -6.90 68.90 -10.64
N THR A 535 -6.25 68.52 -11.74
CA THR A 535 -6.93 68.11 -12.98
C THR A 535 -7.26 66.62 -12.87
N PRO A 536 -8.54 66.22 -13.02
CA PRO A 536 -8.89 64.80 -13.01
C PRO A 536 -8.25 64.06 -14.18
N GLN A 537 -7.79 62.84 -13.92
CA GLN A 537 -7.18 61.97 -14.92
C GLN A 537 -7.72 60.54 -14.78
N ILE A 538 -7.76 59.81 -15.89
CA ILE A 538 -8.10 58.38 -15.92
C ILE A 538 -6.96 57.59 -16.53
N GLN A 539 -6.75 56.38 -16.01
CA GLN A 539 -5.82 55.43 -16.59
C GLN A 539 -6.52 54.66 -17.70
N VAL A 540 -6.03 54.82 -18.93
CA VAL A 540 -6.55 54.16 -20.13
C VAL A 540 -5.51 53.15 -20.61
N THR A 541 -5.88 51.88 -20.55
CA THR A 541 -5.07 50.77 -21.02
C THR A 541 -5.63 50.25 -22.34
N THR A 542 -4.84 50.28 -23.40
CA THR A 542 -5.26 49.87 -24.74
C THR A 542 -4.34 48.82 -25.36
N ARG A 543 -4.89 48.08 -26.31
CA ARG A 543 -4.15 47.23 -27.24
C ARG A 543 -4.92 47.14 -28.56
N ASN A 544 -4.21 47.22 -29.68
CA ASN A 544 -4.78 47.20 -31.04
C ASN A 544 -5.83 48.30 -31.30
N LEU A 545 -5.67 49.44 -30.64
CA LEU A 545 -6.51 50.62 -30.80
C LEU A 545 -5.60 51.82 -31.05
N GLU A 546 -5.73 52.43 -32.23
CA GLU A 546 -4.97 53.64 -32.60
C GLU A 546 -5.49 54.88 -31.88
N LYS A 547 -6.78 54.87 -31.54
CA LYS A 547 -7.50 55.96 -30.89
C LYS A 547 -8.71 55.45 -30.12
N VAL A 548 -9.18 56.24 -29.18
CA VAL A 548 -10.41 56.02 -28.42
C VAL A 548 -11.22 57.31 -28.34
N GLN A 549 -12.52 57.19 -28.11
CA GLN A 549 -13.43 58.31 -27.92
C GLN A 549 -13.83 58.40 -26.46
N ASP A 550 -13.58 59.54 -25.83
CA ASP A 550 -14.02 59.83 -24.48
C ASP A 550 -15.36 60.59 -24.52
N ALA A 551 -16.28 60.22 -23.63
CA ALA A 551 -17.57 60.85 -23.41
C ALA A 551 -17.80 61.05 -21.91
N ILE A 552 -18.12 62.30 -21.52
CA ILE A 552 -18.20 62.73 -20.12
C ILE A 552 -19.64 63.08 -19.80
N TYR A 553 -20.15 62.54 -18.69
CA TYR A 553 -21.50 62.78 -18.18
C TYR A 553 -21.44 63.23 -16.73
N THR A 554 -21.97 64.41 -16.44
CA THR A 554 -22.08 64.94 -15.08
C THR A 554 -23.28 64.31 -14.40
N VAL A 555 -23.07 63.77 -13.20
CA VAL A 555 -24.12 63.06 -12.48
C VAL A 555 -24.39 63.67 -11.12
N ASN A 556 -25.68 63.80 -10.80
CA ASN A 556 -26.10 64.14 -9.45
C ASN A 556 -26.06 62.88 -8.57
N LEU A 557 -24.93 62.68 -7.89
CA LEU A 557 -24.68 61.50 -7.06
C LEU A 557 -25.62 61.41 -5.85
N GLU A 558 -26.15 62.53 -5.35
CA GLU A 558 -27.16 62.50 -4.29
C GLU A 558 -28.46 61.85 -4.78
N THR A 559 -28.97 62.29 -5.93
CA THR A 559 -30.16 61.70 -6.55
C THR A 559 -29.96 60.20 -6.80
N TYR A 560 -28.76 59.81 -7.27
CA TYR A 560 -28.41 58.40 -7.43
C TYR A 560 -28.41 57.66 -6.09
N PHE A 561 -27.72 58.17 -5.07
CA PHE A 561 -27.65 57.53 -3.74
C PHE A 561 -29.03 57.40 -3.10
N ARG A 562 -29.91 58.40 -3.25
CA ARG A 562 -31.28 58.32 -2.72
C ARG A 562 -32.12 57.25 -3.42
N LYS A 563 -31.88 56.99 -4.71
CA LYS A 563 -32.60 55.97 -5.49
C LYS A 563 -32.02 54.57 -5.35
N MET A 564 -30.70 54.45 -5.33
CA MET A 564 -29.97 53.19 -5.36
C MET A 564 -29.44 52.76 -3.99
N HIS A 565 -29.51 53.66 -2.99
CA HIS A 565 -29.07 53.41 -1.62
C HIS A 565 -27.58 53.01 -1.51
N LEU A 566 -26.77 53.36 -2.51
CA LEU A 566 -25.33 53.11 -2.59
C LEU A 566 -24.72 54.12 -3.58
N ALA A 567 -23.44 54.48 -3.38
CA ALA A 567 -22.73 55.42 -4.26
C ALA A 567 -21.86 54.74 -5.34
N ARG A 568 -21.57 53.43 -5.19
CA ARG A 568 -20.87 52.59 -6.18
C ARG A 568 -21.86 51.96 -7.17
N GLY A 569 -21.36 51.50 -8.32
CA GLY A 569 -22.18 50.86 -9.36
C GLY A 569 -22.80 51.86 -10.34
N ILE A 570 -22.37 53.12 -10.27
CA ILE A 570 -22.85 54.20 -11.14
C ILE A 570 -22.35 54.03 -12.58
N GLU A 571 -21.22 53.36 -12.75
CA GLU A 571 -20.61 52.96 -14.02
C GLU A 571 -21.46 51.96 -14.84
N GLN A 572 -22.51 51.39 -14.24
CA GLN A 572 -23.48 50.51 -14.91
C GLN A 572 -24.70 51.26 -15.47
N LEU A 573 -24.79 52.57 -15.25
CA LEU A 573 -25.86 53.38 -15.84
C LEU A 573 -25.73 53.34 -17.36
N ASP A 574 -26.84 53.03 -18.03
CA ASP A 574 -26.93 53.11 -19.48
C ASP A 574 -26.90 54.57 -19.91
N THR A 575 -25.77 55.00 -20.45
CA THR A 575 -25.53 56.36 -20.95
C THR A 575 -25.90 56.51 -22.43
N ALA A 576 -26.33 55.44 -23.12
CA ALA A 576 -26.56 55.45 -24.57
C ALA A 576 -27.71 56.38 -25.01
N LEU A 577 -28.61 56.74 -24.08
CA LEU A 577 -29.77 57.60 -24.34
C LEU A 577 -29.57 59.05 -23.88
N ILE A 578 -28.37 59.41 -23.43
CA ILE A 578 -28.05 60.73 -22.88
C ILE A 578 -26.94 61.36 -23.74
N ASP A 579 -27.09 62.63 -24.12
CA ASP A 579 -26.03 63.36 -24.80
C ASP A 579 -24.89 63.65 -23.79
N PRO A 580 -23.62 63.42 -24.13
CA PRO A 580 -22.51 63.74 -23.25
C PRO A 580 -22.33 65.25 -23.09
N ASP A 581 -21.91 65.69 -21.90
CA ASP A 581 -21.62 67.10 -21.62
C ASP A 581 -20.34 67.57 -22.34
N ALA A 582 -19.39 66.66 -22.52
CA ALA A 582 -18.18 66.87 -23.29
C ALA A 582 -17.72 65.55 -23.91
N SER A 583 -17.12 65.62 -25.10
CA SER A 583 -16.50 64.48 -25.75
C SER A 583 -15.28 64.92 -26.55
N PHE A 584 -14.26 64.07 -26.61
CA PHE A 584 -13.05 64.31 -27.39
C PHE A 584 -12.42 62.98 -27.79
N GLU A 585 -11.63 63.02 -28.86
CA GLU A 585 -10.89 61.86 -29.35
C GLU A 585 -9.48 61.87 -28.76
N TYR A 586 -9.04 60.73 -28.23
CA TYR A 586 -7.68 60.53 -27.72
C TYR A 586 -6.92 59.53 -28.60
N ALA A 587 -5.92 60.03 -29.33
CA ALA A 587 -5.00 59.19 -30.11
C ALA A 587 -3.95 58.54 -29.21
N ILE A 588 -3.68 57.25 -29.39
CA ILE A 588 -2.69 56.51 -28.60
C ILE A 588 -1.27 56.90 -29.08
N PRO A 589 -0.44 57.52 -28.23
CA PRO A 589 0.91 57.92 -28.63
C PRO A 589 1.77 56.73 -29.01
N GLU A 590 2.56 56.86 -30.09
CA GLU A 590 3.53 55.85 -30.55
C GLU A 590 2.93 54.45 -30.76
N TYR A 591 1.67 54.38 -31.21
CA TYR A 591 0.97 53.13 -31.47
C TYR A 591 1.74 52.18 -32.41
N GLN A 592 1.83 50.93 -32.00
CA GLN A 592 2.34 49.78 -32.72
C GLN A 592 1.35 48.62 -32.49
N ALA A 593 1.15 47.81 -33.52
CA ALA A 593 0.26 46.66 -33.43
C ALA A 593 0.69 45.71 -32.31
N TYR A 594 -0.29 45.08 -31.65
CA TYR A 594 -0.16 44.07 -30.58
C TYR A 594 0.45 44.58 -29.26
N GLN A 595 1.11 45.73 -29.27
CA GLN A 595 1.67 46.35 -28.08
C GLN A 595 0.55 46.82 -27.15
N LYS A 596 0.78 46.64 -25.85
CA LYS A 596 -0.10 47.16 -24.79
C LYS A 596 0.40 48.55 -24.40
N TYR A 597 -0.51 49.50 -24.33
CA TYR A 597 -0.25 50.87 -23.91
C TYR A 597 -1.02 51.18 -22.63
N GLU A 598 -0.38 51.95 -21.75
CA GLU A 598 -0.95 52.45 -20.50
C GLU A 598 -0.72 53.96 -20.48
N ASN A 599 -1.80 54.73 -20.61
CA ASN A 599 -1.76 56.18 -20.72
C ASN A 599 -2.62 56.82 -19.61
N SER A 600 -2.17 57.96 -19.10
CA SER A 600 -3.01 58.83 -18.27
C SER A 600 -3.67 59.89 -19.14
N VAL A 601 -5.00 59.90 -19.20
CA VAL A 601 -5.79 60.83 -20.02
C VAL A 601 -6.42 61.87 -19.09
N GLU A 602 -6.18 63.15 -19.37
CA GLU A 602 -6.79 64.25 -18.63
C GLU A 602 -8.27 64.39 -18.99
N ILE A 603 -9.12 64.51 -17.97
CA ILE A 603 -10.56 64.67 -18.14
C ILE A 603 -10.90 66.16 -17.97
N PRO A 604 -11.24 66.86 -19.07
CA PRO A 604 -11.64 68.26 -19.01
C PRO A 604 -12.92 68.39 -18.19
N LEU A 605 -12.94 69.40 -17.32
CA LEU A 605 -14.13 69.71 -16.55
C LEU A 605 -15.17 70.38 -17.45
N PRO A 606 -16.47 70.08 -17.29
CA PRO A 606 -17.52 70.79 -18.03
C PRO A 606 -17.43 72.29 -17.78
N GLU A 607 -17.56 73.11 -18.83
CA GLU A 607 -17.49 74.56 -18.70
C GLU A 607 -18.64 75.10 -17.80
N PRO A 608 -18.42 76.18 -17.02
CA PRO A 608 -19.35 76.68 -16.01
C PRO A 608 -20.77 77.06 -16.50
N ASP A 609 -20.95 77.13 -17.82
CA ASP A 609 -22.16 77.59 -18.51
C ASP A 609 -23.05 76.44 -19.02
N VAL A 610 -22.57 75.18 -18.94
CA VAL A 610 -23.30 73.95 -19.35
C VAL A 610 -23.97 73.26 -18.15
N ILE A 611 -23.53 73.56 -16.93
CA ILE A 611 -24.03 72.94 -15.69
C ILE A 611 -25.39 73.57 -15.31
N ARG A 612 -26.46 72.76 -15.33
CA ARG A 612 -27.84 73.17 -14.97
C ARG A 612 -28.05 73.54 -13.49
N ASP A 613 -27.01 73.45 -12.65
CA ASP A 613 -27.05 73.67 -11.21
C ASP A 613 -25.84 74.51 -10.74
N GLU A 614 -26.09 75.72 -10.23
CA GLU A 614 -25.05 76.72 -9.87
C GLU A 614 -24.08 76.22 -8.77
N ALA A 615 -24.43 75.15 -8.04
CA ALA A 615 -23.64 74.58 -6.95
C ALA A 615 -22.43 73.72 -7.39
N ASN A 616 -22.31 73.36 -8.68
CA ASN A 616 -21.37 72.33 -9.16
C ASN A 616 -20.13 72.86 -9.92
N ARG A 617 -19.79 74.15 -9.80
CA ARG A 617 -18.75 74.77 -10.65
C ARG A 617 -17.29 74.41 -10.33
N SER A 618 -16.99 73.72 -9.23
CA SER A 618 -15.59 73.37 -8.87
C SER A 618 -15.37 71.94 -8.36
N ALA A 619 -16.43 71.27 -7.91
CA ALA A 619 -16.46 69.88 -7.45
C ALA A 619 -17.67 69.18 -8.04
N GLY A 620 -17.59 67.86 -8.20
CA GLY A 620 -18.64 67.09 -8.83
C GLY A 620 -18.24 65.66 -9.18
N VAL A 621 -19.22 64.94 -9.71
CA VAL A 621 -19.12 63.51 -10.05
C VAL A 621 -19.37 63.36 -11.54
N MET A 622 -18.42 62.75 -12.24
CA MET A 622 -18.50 62.50 -13.68
C MET A 622 -18.43 61.00 -13.94
N ILE A 623 -19.27 60.52 -14.84
CA ILE A 623 -19.07 59.24 -15.50
C ILE A 623 -18.28 59.52 -16.76
N VAL A 624 -17.18 58.80 -16.94
CA VAL A 624 -16.39 58.85 -18.17
C VAL A 624 -16.49 57.51 -18.85
N THR A 625 -17.09 57.53 -20.03
CA THR A 625 -17.17 56.39 -20.94
C THR A 625 -16.09 56.56 -22.00
N VAL A 626 -15.24 55.56 -22.14
CA VAL A 626 -14.24 55.48 -23.20
C VAL A 626 -14.65 54.37 -24.14
N SER A 627 -14.73 54.66 -25.44
CA SER A 627 -15.21 53.71 -26.44
C SER A 627 -14.31 53.64 -27.67
N CYS A 628 -14.47 52.54 -28.39
CA CYS A 628 -13.95 52.26 -29.70
C CYS A 628 -15.07 51.63 -30.55
N ASP A 629 -14.80 51.31 -31.82
CA ASP A 629 -15.81 50.71 -32.72
C ASP A 629 -16.44 49.40 -32.19
N THR A 630 -15.72 48.66 -31.34
CA THR A 630 -16.11 47.32 -30.88
C THR A 630 -16.14 47.17 -29.36
N CYS A 631 -15.81 48.22 -28.62
CA CYS A 631 -15.53 48.13 -27.19
C CYS A 631 -15.90 49.42 -26.46
N GLU A 632 -16.29 49.28 -25.19
CA GLU A 632 -16.64 50.40 -24.32
C GLU A 632 -16.24 50.06 -22.87
N ALA A 633 -15.74 51.04 -22.14
CA ALA A 633 -15.39 50.93 -20.75
C ALA A 633 -15.73 52.23 -20.01
N THR A 634 -16.36 52.09 -18.84
CA THR A 634 -16.89 53.23 -18.08
C THR A 634 -16.24 53.29 -16.70
N THR A 635 -15.90 54.49 -16.24
CA THR A 635 -15.36 54.75 -14.90
C THR A 635 -16.02 55.96 -14.25
N LEU A 636 -15.97 56.00 -12.92
CA LEU A 636 -16.41 57.15 -12.12
C LEU A 636 -15.22 58.05 -11.77
N VAL A 637 -15.28 59.30 -12.20
CA VAL A 637 -14.34 60.35 -11.82
C VAL A 637 -14.98 61.25 -10.77
N LEU A 638 -14.43 61.24 -9.55
CA LEU A 638 -14.88 62.09 -8.45
C LEU A 638 -13.87 63.21 -8.21
N ARG A 639 -14.34 64.46 -8.25
CA ARG A 639 -13.58 65.63 -7.81
C ARG A 639 -14.23 66.24 -6.58
N SER A 640 -13.63 66.06 -5.42
CA SER A 640 -14.18 66.50 -4.14
C SER A 640 -13.07 66.80 -3.13
N ASP A 641 -13.18 67.92 -2.41
CA ASP A 641 -12.32 68.20 -1.26
C ASP A 641 -12.88 67.59 0.03
N LEU A 642 -14.14 67.15 0.02
CA LEU A 642 -14.81 66.51 1.14
C LEU A 642 -14.39 65.03 1.22
N ASP A 643 -14.11 64.57 2.43
CA ASP A 643 -13.99 63.15 2.74
C ASP A 643 -14.67 62.84 4.08
N ILE A 644 -15.00 61.56 4.30
CA ILE A 644 -15.65 61.10 5.53
C ILE A 644 -15.02 59.83 6.10
N VAL A 645 -14.81 59.86 7.42
CA VAL A 645 -14.54 58.67 8.24
C VAL A 645 -15.83 58.22 8.89
N VAL A 646 -16.20 56.96 8.69
CA VAL A 646 -17.43 56.38 9.25
C VAL A 646 -17.08 55.23 10.17
N LYS A 647 -17.65 55.23 11.37
CA LYS A 647 -17.62 54.12 12.32
C LYS A 647 -19.04 53.85 12.79
N SER A 648 -19.37 52.57 12.95
CA SER A 648 -20.70 52.19 13.41
C SER A 648 -20.61 51.00 14.34
N SER A 649 -21.41 51.04 15.39
CA SER A 649 -21.78 49.89 16.19
C SER A 649 -23.20 49.44 15.83
N ARG A 650 -23.80 48.57 16.65
CA ARG A 650 -25.21 48.18 16.51
C ARG A 650 -26.21 49.24 16.97
N ASP A 651 -25.75 50.26 17.69
CA ASP A 651 -26.62 51.29 18.27
C ASP A 651 -26.24 52.71 17.85
N GLU A 652 -24.98 52.95 17.48
CA GLU A 652 -24.43 54.30 17.24
C GLU A 652 -23.68 54.38 15.91
N LEU A 653 -23.90 55.48 15.19
CA LEU A 653 -23.13 55.91 14.03
C LEU A 653 -22.29 57.13 14.37
N PHE A 654 -21.02 57.09 13.99
CA PHE A 654 -20.08 58.20 14.02
C PHE A 654 -19.62 58.51 12.60
N VAL A 655 -19.72 59.78 12.20
CA VAL A 655 -19.20 60.32 10.94
C VAL A 655 -18.34 61.53 11.25
N PHE A 656 -17.12 61.56 10.75
CA PHE A 656 -16.26 62.74 10.74
C PHE A 656 -16.04 63.20 9.31
N ALA A 657 -16.48 64.40 8.99
CA ALA A 657 -16.32 65.04 7.70
C ALA A 657 -15.16 66.04 7.74
N GLU A 658 -14.28 65.97 6.75
CA GLU A 658 -13.12 66.85 6.65
C GLU A 658 -12.91 67.39 5.24
N ASN A 659 -12.29 68.57 5.18
CA ASN A 659 -11.80 69.15 3.94
C ASN A 659 -10.34 68.73 3.75
N LEU A 660 -10.08 67.76 2.88
CA LEU A 660 -8.74 67.22 2.65
C LEU A 660 -7.76 68.19 1.97
N ARG A 661 -8.25 69.30 1.41
CA ARG A 661 -7.38 70.38 0.89
C ARG A 661 -6.85 71.27 2.01
N THR A 662 -7.65 71.52 3.05
CA THR A 662 -7.28 72.41 4.16
C THR A 662 -6.90 71.69 5.44
N GLY A 663 -7.19 70.39 5.56
CA GLY A 663 -7.02 69.59 6.77
C GLY A 663 -7.94 69.99 7.92
N LYS A 664 -9.00 70.76 7.64
CA LYS A 664 -9.95 71.25 8.65
C LYS A 664 -11.23 70.42 8.64
N PRO A 665 -11.93 70.29 9.78
CA PRO A 665 -13.25 69.70 9.80
C PRO A 665 -14.22 70.45 8.88
N TRP A 666 -15.19 69.73 8.32
CA TRP A 666 -16.21 70.28 7.44
C TRP A 666 -17.53 70.46 8.20
N PRO A 667 -17.84 71.67 8.70
CA PRO A 667 -19.05 71.90 9.47
C PRO A 667 -20.28 71.93 8.56
N LYS A 668 -21.41 71.48 9.11
CA LYS A 668 -22.72 71.49 8.43
C LYS A 668 -22.76 70.73 7.10
N ALA A 669 -21.84 69.79 6.89
CA ALA A 669 -21.93 68.85 5.77
C ALA A 669 -23.19 68.00 5.96
N ARG A 670 -24.01 67.88 4.92
CA ARG A 670 -25.25 67.11 4.96
C ARG A 670 -24.93 65.64 4.77
N VAL A 671 -25.45 64.79 5.64
CA VAL A 671 -25.16 63.35 5.71
C VAL A 671 -26.45 62.57 5.54
N LEU A 672 -26.50 61.70 4.53
CA LEU A 672 -27.55 60.72 4.30
C LEU A 672 -27.08 59.35 4.77
N VAL A 673 -27.91 58.66 5.55
CA VAL A 673 -27.61 57.35 6.11
C VAL A 673 -28.61 56.33 5.58
N SER A 674 -28.09 55.22 5.07
CA SER A 674 -28.85 54.15 4.44
C SER A 674 -28.44 52.79 4.99
N ASN A 675 -29.39 51.85 5.05
CA ASN A 675 -29.18 50.44 5.40
C ASN A 675 -29.17 49.53 4.16
N GLY A 676 -29.04 50.12 2.97
CA GLY A 676 -29.09 49.44 1.68
C GLY A 676 -30.49 49.18 1.12
N GLN A 677 -31.54 49.37 1.92
CA GLN A 677 -32.94 49.28 1.46
C GLN A 677 -33.63 50.64 1.38
N GLN A 678 -33.26 51.57 2.26
CA GLN A 678 -33.78 52.92 2.30
C GLN A 678 -32.76 53.89 2.89
N VAL A 679 -32.89 55.19 2.57
CA VAL A 679 -32.25 56.26 3.35
C VAL A 679 -33.14 56.52 4.58
N PHE A 680 -32.71 56.08 5.76
CA PHE A 680 -33.52 56.15 6.98
C PHE A 680 -33.21 57.39 7.84
N ALA A 681 -32.07 58.04 7.63
CA ALA A 681 -31.74 59.27 8.35
C ALA A 681 -31.02 60.30 7.45
N GLU A 682 -31.26 61.58 7.78
CA GLU A 682 -30.60 62.74 7.18
C GLU A 682 -30.24 63.72 8.30
N ALA A 683 -28.97 64.09 8.38
CA ALA A 683 -28.44 64.94 9.44
C ALA A 683 -27.33 65.85 8.90
N THR A 684 -26.80 66.73 9.74
CA THR A 684 -25.65 67.58 9.42
C THR A 684 -24.56 67.45 10.46
N THR A 685 -23.29 67.55 10.05
CA THR A 685 -22.16 67.61 10.98
C THR A 685 -22.17 68.90 11.82
N ASP A 686 -21.63 68.83 13.03
CA ASP A 686 -21.44 69.98 13.92
C ASP A 686 -20.27 70.88 13.49
N ASP A 687 -19.93 71.91 14.29
CA ASP A 687 -18.83 72.84 14.00
C ASP A 687 -17.44 72.16 13.97
N ASN A 688 -17.32 70.95 14.54
CA ASN A 688 -16.12 70.12 14.52
C ASN A 688 -16.16 69.06 13.40
N GLY A 689 -17.11 69.16 12.47
CA GLY A 689 -17.26 68.19 11.37
C GLY A 689 -17.74 66.82 11.83
N VAL A 690 -18.29 66.68 13.03
CA VAL A 690 -18.72 65.39 13.59
C VAL A 690 -20.25 65.25 13.54
N LEU A 691 -20.71 64.06 13.19
CA LEU A 691 -22.07 63.57 13.45
C LEU A 691 -21.93 62.30 14.29
N GLN A 692 -22.50 62.30 15.50
CA GLN A 692 -22.55 61.13 16.38
C GLN A 692 -23.96 60.97 16.92
N GLN A 693 -24.66 59.93 16.48
CA GLN A 693 -26.08 59.70 16.81
C GLN A 693 -26.40 58.21 16.87
N THR A 694 -27.45 57.87 17.64
CA THR A 694 -27.98 56.51 17.74
C THR A 694 -29.13 56.29 16.78
N TYR A 695 -29.18 55.11 16.14
CA TYR A 695 -30.24 54.73 15.21
C TYR A 695 -30.68 53.28 15.45
N ASP A 696 -31.98 53.05 15.62
CA ASP A 696 -32.53 51.71 15.87
C ASP A 696 -32.35 50.78 14.66
N GLU A 697 -32.31 51.33 13.45
CA GLU A 697 -32.12 50.61 12.19
C GLU A 697 -30.78 49.85 12.13
N LEU A 698 -29.76 50.28 12.88
CA LEU A 698 -28.43 49.65 12.91
C LEU A 698 -28.44 48.28 13.62
N LYS A 699 -29.41 48.05 14.51
CA LYS A 699 -29.51 46.80 15.29
C LYS A 699 -29.66 45.58 14.41
N SER A 700 -30.34 45.74 13.27
CA SER A 700 -30.63 44.67 12.31
C SER A 700 -29.99 44.85 10.94
N ALA A 701 -29.30 45.97 10.67
CA ALA A 701 -28.68 46.23 9.37
C ALA A 701 -27.46 45.33 9.12
N ASP A 702 -27.28 44.88 7.88
CA ASP A 702 -26.08 44.15 7.45
C ASP A 702 -24.89 45.09 7.25
N ASP A 703 -25.16 46.29 6.73
CA ASP A 703 -24.21 47.37 6.55
C ASP A 703 -24.88 48.73 6.83
N VAL A 704 -24.06 49.75 7.06
CA VAL A 704 -24.50 51.15 7.03
C VAL A 704 -23.73 51.89 5.94
N ARG A 705 -24.47 52.63 5.13
CA ARG A 705 -23.98 53.36 3.96
C ARG A 705 -24.21 54.84 4.21
N VAL A 706 -23.14 55.61 4.15
CA VAL A 706 -23.15 57.03 4.47
C VAL A 706 -22.73 57.80 3.23
N PHE A 707 -23.50 58.82 2.90
CA PHE A 707 -23.21 59.77 1.83
C PHE A 707 -23.22 61.18 2.40
N ALA A 708 -22.12 61.92 2.24
CA ALA A 708 -22.00 63.29 2.67
C ALA A 708 -21.91 64.24 1.48
N ILE A 709 -22.56 65.40 1.56
CA ILE A 709 -22.56 66.43 0.53
C ILE A 709 -22.51 67.84 1.14
N SER A 710 -21.67 68.71 0.55
CA SER A 710 -21.61 70.15 0.83
C SER A 710 -21.07 70.89 -0.38
N ASP A 711 -21.77 71.92 -0.86
CA ASP A 711 -21.32 72.79 -1.96
C ASP A 711 -20.78 72.03 -3.19
N GLY A 712 -21.50 70.99 -3.63
CA GLY A 712 -21.11 70.13 -4.76
C GLY A 712 -20.03 69.07 -4.46
N HIS A 713 -19.35 69.17 -3.31
CA HIS A 713 -18.42 68.15 -2.83
C HIS A 713 -19.18 66.96 -2.24
N THR A 714 -18.80 65.75 -2.64
CA THR A 714 -19.42 64.51 -2.15
C THR A 714 -18.38 63.54 -1.62
N ALA A 715 -18.75 62.77 -0.60
CA ALA A 715 -17.99 61.63 -0.11
C ALA A 715 -18.95 60.51 0.30
N SER A 716 -18.51 59.26 0.21
CA SER A 716 -19.35 58.12 0.59
C SER A 716 -18.52 57.01 1.21
N ASN A 717 -19.09 56.31 2.20
CA ASN A 717 -18.44 55.18 2.85
C ASN A 717 -19.47 54.11 3.22
N VAL A 718 -19.02 52.86 3.33
CA VAL A 718 -19.86 51.71 3.70
C VAL A 718 -19.16 50.93 4.80
N VAL A 719 -19.84 50.71 5.91
CA VAL A 719 -19.35 49.95 7.06
C VAL A 719 -20.19 48.69 7.22
N GLY A 720 -19.56 47.52 7.08
CA GLY A 720 -20.20 46.23 7.34
C GLY A 720 -20.44 46.02 8.83
N LEU A 721 -21.65 45.58 9.18
CA LEU A 721 -22.09 45.27 10.54
C LEU A 721 -22.32 43.76 10.75
N SER A 722 -22.30 42.96 9.68
CA SER A 722 -22.36 41.50 9.76
C SER A 722 -21.28 40.95 10.70
N GLY A 723 -21.69 40.12 11.68
CA GLY A 723 -20.80 39.54 12.69
C GLY A 723 -20.53 40.43 13.91
N VAL A 724 -20.96 41.69 13.92
CA VAL A 724 -20.91 42.55 15.12
C VAL A 724 -22.06 42.16 16.06
N GLY A 725 -21.73 41.48 17.16
CA GLY A 725 -22.70 41.08 18.18
C GLY A 725 -23.00 42.20 19.19
N VAL A 726 -24.18 42.15 19.80
CA VAL A 726 -24.52 42.96 20.98
C VAL A 726 -23.99 42.22 22.21
N ALA A 727 -23.21 42.88 23.08
CA ALA A 727 -22.68 42.26 24.29
C ALA A 727 -23.83 41.83 25.23
N GLN A 728 -23.89 40.54 25.58
CA GLN A 728 -24.99 39.96 26.38
C GLN A 728 -24.73 39.90 27.91
N GLY A 729 -23.57 40.36 28.41
CA GLY A 729 -23.21 40.32 29.84
C GLY A 729 -22.82 38.93 30.38
N LEU A 730 -22.56 38.80 31.69
CA LEU A 730 -22.31 37.50 32.33
C LEU A 730 -23.61 36.70 32.53
N SER A 731 -23.54 35.38 32.35
CA SER A 731 -24.62 34.43 32.66
C SER A 731 -24.19 33.40 33.70
N ALA A 732 -25.15 32.86 34.46
CA ALA A 732 -24.91 31.81 35.45
C ALA A 732 -24.30 30.57 34.79
N LYS A 733 -23.36 29.91 35.48
CA LYS A 733 -22.61 28.75 34.96
C LYS A 733 -22.61 27.59 35.93
N GLY A 734 -22.72 26.38 35.40
CA GLY A 734 -22.56 25.13 36.13
C GLY A 734 -21.61 24.21 35.38
N PHE A 735 -20.62 23.66 36.09
CA PHE A 735 -19.68 22.68 35.56
C PHE A 735 -19.90 21.37 36.28
N LEU A 736 -20.30 20.34 35.54
CA LEU A 736 -20.58 18.99 36.04
C LEU A 736 -19.61 18.02 35.38
N TYR A 737 -18.91 17.22 36.19
CA TYR A 737 -17.92 16.26 35.70
C TYR A 737 -17.76 15.10 36.67
N THR A 738 -17.03 14.09 36.24
CA THR A 738 -16.63 12.96 37.08
C THR A 738 -15.12 12.91 37.24
N GLU A 739 -14.62 12.15 38.23
CA GLU A 739 -13.17 12.06 38.50
C GLU A 739 -12.35 11.59 37.29
N ARG A 740 -12.95 10.77 36.42
CA ARG A 740 -12.32 10.22 35.21
C ARG A 740 -13.32 10.20 34.04
N PRO A 741 -12.84 10.33 32.80
CA PRO A 741 -13.71 10.44 31.62
C PRO A 741 -14.37 9.13 31.16
N ALA A 742 -14.18 8.01 31.87
CA ALA A 742 -14.79 6.72 31.49
C ALA A 742 -14.85 5.74 32.68
N TYR A 743 -15.90 4.93 32.74
CA TYR A 743 -16.13 3.91 33.76
C TYR A 743 -16.52 2.57 33.12
N ARG A 744 -16.16 1.46 33.76
CA ARG A 744 -16.65 0.11 33.41
C ARG A 744 -17.94 -0.19 34.18
N PRO A 745 -18.86 -1.01 33.62
CA PRO A 745 -20.02 -1.51 34.35
C PRO A 745 -19.61 -2.12 35.71
N GLY A 746 -20.38 -1.84 36.76
CA GLY A 746 -20.08 -2.26 38.13
C GLY A 746 -19.09 -1.37 38.89
N GLN A 747 -18.52 -0.32 38.29
CA GLN A 747 -17.66 0.63 39.00
C GLN A 747 -18.45 1.73 39.72
N MET A 748 -17.91 2.21 40.84
CA MET A 748 -18.39 3.43 41.49
C MET A 748 -18.05 4.64 40.63
N VAL A 749 -19.03 5.50 40.37
CA VAL A 749 -18.88 6.77 39.66
C VAL A 749 -18.91 7.91 40.66
N HIS A 750 -17.89 8.78 40.59
CA HIS A 750 -17.75 9.94 41.46
C HIS A 750 -18.09 11.20 40.68
N VAL A 751 -19.18 11.87 41.02
CA VAL A 751 -19.69 13.07 40.36
C VAL A 751 -19.36 14.31 41.19
N ARG A 752 -18.94 15.38 40.52
CA ARG A 752 -18.71 16.69 41.13
C ARG A 752 -19.33 17.79 40.29
N GLY A 753 -19.93 18.76 40.98
CA GLY A 753 -20.48 19.95 40.34
C GLY A 753 -19.99 21.25 41.00
N ILE A 754 -19.88 22.29 40.18
CA ILE A 754 -19.52 23.66 40.59
C ILE A 754 -20.52 24.61 39.95
N VAL A 755 -21.20 25.43 40.74
CA VAL A 755 -22.21 26.39 40.25
C VAL A 755 -21.81 27.82 40.64
N ARG A 756 -22.01 28.76 39.72
CA ARG A 756 -21.84 30.20 39.90
C ARG A 756 -23.08 30.91 39.37
N ASP A 757 -23.69 31.71 40.22
CA ASP A 757 -24.80 32.58 39.84
C ASP A 757 -24.27 33.94 39.38
N VAL A 758 -25.10 34.79 38.77
CA VAL A 758 -24.72 36.15 38.38
C VAL A 758 -25.67 37.17 39.03
N MET A 759 -25.09 38.10 39.79
CA MET A 759 -25.80 39.24 40.33
C MET A 759 -24.95 40.50 40.14
N ALA A 760 -25.56 41.56 39.59
CA ALA A 760 -24.89 42.81 39.26
C ALA A 760 -23.62 42.61 38.40
N ASP A 761 -23.71 41.74 37.38
CA ASP A 761 -22.63 41.44 36.43
C ASP A 761 -21.33 40.93 37.08
N THR A 762 -21.47 40.24 38.22
CA THR A 762 -20.38 39.53 38.90
C THR A 762 -20.80 38.11 39.27
N TYR A 763 -19.85 37.17 39.22
CA TYR A 763 -20.11 35.79 39.65
C TYR A 763 -20.24 35.72 41.17
N GLN A 764 -21.34 35.10 41.61
CA GLN A 764 -21.61 34.83 43.02
C GLN A 764 -21.65 33.34 43.30
N VAL A 765 -21.35 32.97 44.55
CA VAL A 765 -21.37 31.59 45.04
C VAL A 765 -22.73 31.33 45.70
N PRO A 766 -23.60 30.49 45.12
CA PRO A 766 -24.92 30.19 45.69
C PRO A 766 -24.81 29.11 46.79
N ALA A 767 -24.10 29.41 47.88
CA ALA A 767 -23.90 28.49 49.00
C ALA A 767 -25.23 28.08 49.65
N GLY A 768 -25.36 26.81 50.03
CA GLY A 768 -26.56 26.23 50.63
C GLY A 768 -27.72 25.99 49.67
N ARG A 769 -27.61 26.37 48.39
CA ARG A 769 -28.67 26.18 47.41
C ARG A 769 -28.82 24.69 47.05
N GLU A 770 -30.06 24.23 47.01
CA GLU A 770 -30.41 22.83 46.72
C GLU A 770 -30.71 22.63 45.24
N TYR A 771 -30.24 21.50 44.71
CA TYR A 771 -30.43 21.08 43.34
C TYR A 771 -30.79 19.59 43.30
N ARG A 772 -31.52 19.20 42.25
CA ARG A 772 -31.74 17.81 41.89
C ARG A 772 -30.70 17.38 40.86
N LEU A 773 -29.90 16.37 41.21
CA LEU A 773 -28.96 15.69 40.35
C LEU A 773 -29.65 14.50 39.68
N GLU A 774 -29.60 14.43 38.36
CA GLU A 774 -30.11 13.31 37.57
C GLU A 774 -29.00 12.79 36.65
N ILE A 775 -28.87 11.48 36.53
CA ILE A 775 -27.91 10.85 35.62
C ILE A 775 -28.66 9.94 34.67
N HIS A 776 -28.48 10.18 33.37
CA HIS A 776 -29.16 9.48 32.30
C HIS A 776 -28.17 8.64 31.49
N ASP A 777 -28.56 7.42 31.14
CA ASP A 777 -27.79 6.56 30.25
C ASP A 777 -27.82 7.03 28.80
N THR A 778 -27.08 6.34 27.93
CA THR A 778 -26.98 6.62 26.49
C THR A 778 -28.31 6.58 25.75
N ARG A 779 -29.34 5.98 26.34
CA ARG A 779 -30.72 5.91 25.82
C ARG A 779 -31.65 6.91 26.51
N ASN A 780 -31.07 7.90 27.21
CA ASN A 780 -31.78 8.93 27.94
C ASN A 780 -32.68 8.37 29.06
N ARG A 781 -32.31 7.22 29.64
CA ARG A 781 -33.01 6.63 30.79
C ARG A 781 -32.33 7.07 32.08
N LEU A 782 -33.11 7.56 33.04
CA LEU A 782 -32.62 7.91 34.38
C LEU A 782 -32.10 6.66 35.10
N ILE A 783 -30.84 6.70 35.54
CA ILE A 783 -30.17 5.61 36.26
C ILE A 783 -29.75 5.98 37.68
N HIS A 784 -29.67 7.27 38.01
CA HIS A 784 -29.40 7.77 39.36
C HIS A 784 -30.05 9.14 39.56
N GLU A 785 -30.60 9.38 40.74
CA GLU A 785 -31.21 10.64 41.14
C GLU A 785 -30.87 10.93 42.60
N ALA A 786 -30.47 12.17 42.91
CA ALA A 786 -30.16 12.63 44.26
C ALA A 786 -30.49 14.11 44.46
N GLU A 787 -30.81 14.50 45.69
CA GLU A 787 -30.85 15.91 46.09
C GLU A 787 -29.48 16.30 46.67
N VAL A 788 -28.90 17.38 46.14
CA VAL A 788 -27.58 17.86 46.51
C VAL A 788 -27.63 19.34 46.91
N SER A 789 -27.01 19.67 48.03
CA SER A 789 -26.87 21.06 48.50
C SER A 789 -25.45 21.56 48.24
N LEU A 790 -25.32 22.78 47.75
CA LEU A 790 -24.02 23.40 47.51
C LEU A 790 -23.34 23.82 48.82
N ASN A 791 -22.03 23.59 48.93
CA ASN A 791 -21.23 24.10 50.05
C ASN A 791 -20.87 25.59 49.88
N ASP A 792 -20.10 26.13 50.83
CA ASP A 792 -19.63 27.53 50.85
C ASP A 792 -18.81 27.95 49.61
N PHE A 793 -18.36 26.99 48.80
CA PHE A 793 -17.64 27.22 47.55
C PHE A 793 -18.52 27.02 46.30
N GLY A 794 -19.82 26.79 46.47
CA GLY A 794 -20.78 26.55 45.40
C GLY A 794 -20.55 25.21 44.72
N THR A 795 -20.12 24.20 45.48
CA THR A 795 -19.80 22.86 44.94
C THR A 795 -20.57 21.77 45.67
N PHE A 796 -20.84 20.67 44.96
CA PHE A 796 -21.37 19.43 45.53
C PHE A 796 -20.59 18.23 44.99
N HIS A 797 -20.74 17.08 45.65
CA HIS A 797 -20.29 15.80 45.14
C HIS A 797 -21.33 14.73 45.45
N ASP A 798 -21.39 13.69 44.63
CA ASP A 798 -22.24 12.53 44.83
C ASP A 798 -21.60 11.28 44.21
N ASN A 799 -21.99 10.10 44.69
CA ASN A 799 -21.41 8.84 44.22
C ASN A 799 -22.51 7.80 43.99
N PHE A 800 -22.41 7.05 42.89
CA PHE A 800 -23.34 5.96 42.60
C PHE A 800 -22.65 4.78 41.92
N LEU A 801 -23.22 3.60 42.09
CA LEU A 801 -22.70 2.38 41.45
C LEU A 801 -23.27 2.27 40.03
N LEU A 802 -22.39 2.22 39.02
CA LEU A 802 -22.83 2.02 37.64
C LEU A 802 -23.34 0.58 37.45
N PRO A 803 -24.57 0.37 36.93
CA PRO A 803 -25.13 -0.98 36.79
C PRO A 803 -24.24 -1.94 35.98
N GLU A 804 -24.19 -3.22 36.34
CA GLU A 804 -23.39 -4.23 35.61
C GLU A 804 -23.83 -4.41 34.14
N GLY A 805 -25.10 -4.13 33.83
CA GLY A 805 -25.64 -4.12 32.47
C GLY A 805 -25.58 -2.75 31.77
N ALA A 806 -24.77 -1.80 32.26
CA ALA A 806 -24.64 -0.46 31.69
C ALA A 806 -24.15 -0.52 30.23
N ALA A 807 -24.86 0.16 29.34
CA ALA A 807 -24.49 0.24 27.94
C ALA A 807 -23.26 1.14 27.75
N GLN A 808 -22.42 0.82 26.77
CA GLN A 808 -21.28 1.67 26.38
C GLN A 808 -21.78 2.95 25.66
N GLY A 809 -21.18 4.09 25.99
CA GLY A 809 -21.40 5.41 25.38
C GLY A 809 -21.49 6.50 26.44
N ASP A 810 -21.87 7.72 26.02
CA ASP A 810 -21.89 8.90 26.89
C ASP A 810 -23.09 8.92 27.85
N TYR A 811 -22.81 9.17 29.13
CA TYR A 811 -23.83 9.35 30.16
C TYR A 811 -24.01 10.83 30.44
N ARG A 812 -25.27 11.29 30.56
CA ARG A 812 -25.57 12.70 30.81
C ARG A 812 -25.78 12.93 32.30
N ILE A 813 -25.15 13.97 32.84
CA ILE A 813 -25.37 14.49 34.19
C ILE A 813 -26.18 15.77 34.06
N ASP A 814 -27.38 15.81 34.63
CA ASP A 814 -28.22 17.00 34.70
C ASP A 814 -28.32 17.48 36.16
N LEU A 815 -28.17 18.79 36.38
CA LEU A 815 -28.40 19.44 37.66
C LEU A 815 -29.51 20.48 37.51
N ARG A 816 -30.59 20.37 38.28
CA ARG A 816 -31.79 21.19 38.12
C ARG A 816 -32.24 21.86 39.40
N ALA A 817 -32.66 23.14 39.32
CA ALA A 817 -33.38 23.84 40.36
C ALA A 817 -34.59 24.58 39.76
N GLY A 818 -35.79 24.03 39.96
CA GLY A 818 -37.02 24.55 39.34
C GLY A 818 -37.05 24.41 37.81
N GLU A 819 -37.91 25.17 37.13
CA GLU A 819 -38.12 25.07 35.67
C GLU A 819 -37.09 25.83 34.81
N ARG A 820 -36.22 26.66 35.42
CA ARG A 820 -35.36 27.61 34.67
C ARG A 820 -33.85 27.43 34.86
N GLU A 821 -33.41 26.72 35.89
CA GLU A 821 -31.98 26.50 36.12
C GLU A 821 -31.63 25.03 35.86
N ALA A 822 -30.94 24.79 34.75
CA ALA A 822 -30.43 23.48 34.38
C ALA A 822 -28.98 23.60 33.92
N TYR A 823 -28.12 22.74 34.46
CA TYR A 823 -26.73 22.58 34.03
C TYR A 823 -26.51 21.14 33.59
N GLN A 824 -25.65 20.95 32.60
CA GLN A 824 -25.42 19.64 31.99
C GLN A 824 -23.92 19.34 31.90
N GLY A 825 -23.57 18.10 32.20
CA GLY A 825 -22.26 17.51 31.94
C GLY A 825 -22.41 16.10 31.38
N ALA A 826 -21.28 15.46 31.08
CA ALA A 826 -21.25 14.08 30.63
C ALA A 826 -19.95 13.39 31.05
N PHE A 827 -19.95 12.05 30.99
CA PHE A 827 -18.79 11.20 31.21
C PHE A 827 -18.92 9.86 30.52
#